data_AF-A0A7J0CAM6-F1
#
_entry.id   AF-A0A7J0CAM6-F1
#
_cell.length_a   1.000
_cell.length_b   1.000
_cell.length_c   1.000
_cell.angle_alpha   90.00
_cell.angle_beta   90.00
_cell.angle_gamma   90.00
#
_symmetry.space_group_name_H-M   'P 1'
#
loop_
_entity.id
_entity.type
_entity.pdbx_description
1 polymer ?
#
loop_
_entity_poly.entity_id
_entity_poly.type
_entity_poly.pdbx_seq_one_letter_code
_entity_poly.pdbx_strand_id
1 'polypeptide(L)'
;MKPTESAAPESRLRGFAGLPPRVEAVVVAVATIQLTTGLYRTVHEGHALFPDGTAGWSLTLLTGIIVGHLVALGRDRWWGGTGSGAALTLAVLLVYGWVPAGLVSLVVVVLVGTARRHRWRQGMLHGAVDILGIGAAALVLAAFGEVPTVERPWRPLDWGIDALPEVLLAASTYLLVTRVLLWYARAPQGGGLPTIARTALLRQGLVAVALLGIAPLICVVAVAMPVLLPLFAVPLIALDSTLWIARARAEEQLRDPLTGLPNRQWLLERTWAALEEAENLGSRSALVLIDLDRFRAVNDTLGHLAGDRLLLQIADRLRLALPRGAEVARLGGDEFAVLLPGADSATSAQRVARHLVAELSSPLDLDGLTLVLEASAGVAVYPDHALDAEGLLRRADVAMYQAKRDRTGVEVYESKRDSNTPDRLGLLGDLRRALDAGEVELHYQPKVRFDGQVAGLEALVRWVHPERGRVPPDEFIAIAESSGLMPHLTEYVLETALAQVARWRAQGLFVPVAVNVSPRDVHTPGFAGSVAARLARHGVPARALQLEITEHVLLEDPQRAADTLAGLTGHGVKMSLDDFGTGYSSLVHLRKLPVSELKIDRSFVARLAIDNEDAEIVRCTIDLAHSLGLLVVAEGVEDDETWERLRDLHCDAVQGWLVAPAMPRRRRRPGCGRAASTAGGGRPSWRRRPGRRRPSRRRGPRAGYPSWSTGPPGVRCRARRRPEPPGGPTPGGRAGSPTGGGGPRGRPHRIGPKPHTEP
;
A
#
# COMPACT_ATOMS: atom_id res chain seq x y z
N MET A 1 13.18 32.82 -25.86
CA MET A 1 14.58 32.79 -25.37
C MET A 1 15.19 31.44 -25.73
N LYS A 2 16.52 31.35 -25.93
CA LYS A 2 17.20 30.06 -26.13
C LYS A 2 17.09 29.21 -24.85
N PRO A 3 16.94 27.88 -24.93
CA PRO A 3 17.15 27.02 -23.78
C PRO A 3 18.64 26.99 -23.46
N THR A 4 19.00 27.32 -22.22
CA THR A 4 20.37 27.21 -21.71
C THR A 4 20.69 25.77 -21.35
N GLU A 5 21.85 25.28 -21.81
CA GLU A 5 22.44 24.05 -21.32
C GLU A 5 22.62 24.12 -19.79
N SER A 6 22.13 23.10 -19.09
CA SER A 6 22.43 22.83 -17.69
C SER A 6 22.95 21.40 -17.60
N ALA A 7 24.10 21.23 -16.93
CA ALA A 7 24.88 20.01 -17.00
C ALA A 7 24.12 18.80 -16.43
N ALA A 8 24.04 17.72 -17.21
CA ALA A 8 23.55 16.44 -16.72
C ALA A 8 24.57 15.79 -15.76
N PRO A 9 24.21 15.44 -14.52
CA PRO A 9 25.04 14.57 -13.70
C PRO A 9 25.00 13.15 -14.28
N GLU A 10 26.17 12.52 -14.47
CA GLU A 10 26.29 11.18 -15.07
C GLU A 10 25.36 10.16 -14.39
N SER A 11 24.33 9.73 -15.11
CA SER A 11 23.44 8.66 -14.69
C SER A 11 24.13 7.30 -14.82
N ARG A 12 25.04 6.99 -13.88
CA ARG A 12 25.49 5.60 -13.63
C ARG A 12 24.37 4.81 -12.98
N LEU A 13 23.32 4.56 -13.76
CA LEU A 13 22.46 3.40 -13.62
C LEU A 13 23.39 2.17 -13.61
N ARG A 14 23.59 1.58 -12.42
CA ARG A 14 23.94 0.17 -12.33
C ARG A 14 22.72 -0.60 -12.83
N GLY A 15 22.63 -0.73 -14.16
CA GLY A 15 21.62 -1.56 -14.80
C GLY A 15 21.75 -3.00 -14.33
N PHE A 16 20.64 -3.74 -14.47
CA PHE A 16 20.54 -5.19 -14.29
C PHE A 16 21.88 -5.91 -14.34
N ALA A 17 22.26 -6.53 -13.23
CA ALA A 17 23.50 -7.29 -13.09
C ALA A 17 23.43 -8.55 -13.97
N GLY A 18 23.75 -8.39 -15.25
CA GLY A 18 24.40 -9.45 -16.01
C GLY A 18 25.77 -9.77 -15.39
N LEU A 19 26.44 -10.75 -15.99
CA LEU A 19 27.73 -11.28 -15.54
C LEU A 19 28.71 -10.20 -15.02
N PRO A 20 29.58 -10.54 -14.04
CA PRO A 20 30.74 -9.72 -13.76
C PRO A 20 31.51 -9.52 -15.08
N PRO A 21 31.94 -8.28 -15.42
CA PRO A 21 32.34 -7.89 -16.79
C PRO A 21 33.52 -8.70 -17.37
N ARG A 22 34.18 -9.51 -16.54
CA ARG A 22 35.18 -10.51 -16.92
C ARG A 22 34.59 -11.65 -17.75
N VAL A 23 33.39 -12.15 -17.44
CA VAL A 23 32.84 -13.32 -18.16
C VAL A 23 32.22 -12.94 -19.50
N GLU A 24 31.55 -11.79 -19.61
CA GLU A 24 31.12 -11.27 -20.92
C GLU A 24 32.34 -11.08 -21.85
N ALA A 25 33.43 -10.53 -21.32
CA ALA A 25 34.69 -10.37 -22.05
C ALA A 25 35.31 -11.72 -22.47
N VAL A 26 35.27 -12.75 -21.61
CA VAL A 26 35.74 -14.11 -21.96
C VAL A 26 34.87 -14.73 -23.07
N VAL A 27 33.54 -14.67 -22.95
CA VAL A 27 32.62 -15.20 -23.98
C VAL A 27 32.86 -14.53 -25.34
N VAL A 28 32.99 -13.20 -25.36
CA VAL A 28 33.32 -12.44 -26.58
C VAL A 28 34.71 -12.77 -27.12
N ALA A 29 35.72 -12.92 -26.26
CA ALA A 29 37.07 -13.25 -26.67
C ALA A 29 37.17 -14.65 -27.30
N VAL A 30 36.58 -15.68 -26.67
CA VAL A 30 36.58 -17.05 -27.20
C VAL A 30 35.84 -17.12 -28.52
N ALA A 31 34.66 -16.48 -28.64
CA ALA A 31 33.92 -16.40 -29.90
C ALA A 31 34.72 -15.69 -31.01
N THR A 32 35.44 -14.61 -30.68
CA THR A 32 36.29 -13.89 -31.63
C THR A 32 37.45 -14.76 -32.10
N ILE A 33 38.12 -15.48 -31.20
CA ILE A 33 39.20 -16.42 -31.54
C ILE A 33 38.67 -17.53 -32.45
N GLN A 34 37.54 -18.15 -32.10
CA GLN A 34 36.91 -19.21 -32.89
C GLN A 34 36.59 -18.73 -34.32
N LEU A 35 35.91 -17.59 -34.48
CA LEU A 35 35.54 -17.06 -35.79
C LEU A 35 36.76 -16.62 -36.62
N THR A 36 37.76 -15.97 -36.01
CA THR A 36 38.97 -15.53 -36.73
C THR A 36 39.86 -16.70 -37.13
N THR A 37 40.02 -17.74 -36.30
CA THR A 37 40.73 -18.96 -36.66
C THR A 37 40.01 -19.72 -37.77
N GLY A 38 38.68 -19.80 -37.73
CA GLY A 38 37.86 -20.38 -38.80
C GLY A 38 38.05 -19.64 -40.13
N LEU A 39 37.84 -18.33 -40.12
CA LEU A 39 37.98 -17.48 -41.31
C LEU A 39 39.40 -17.58 -41.91
N TYR A 40 40.44 -17.51 -41.08
CA TYR A 40 41.83 -17.66 -41.52
C TYR A 40 42.06 -19.03 -42.18
N ARG A 41 41.58 -20.10 -41.54
CA ARG A 41 41.72 -21.46 -42.06
C ARG A 41 41.00 -21.64 -43.39
N THR A 42 39.73 -21.23 -43.50
CA THR A 42 38.92 -21.33 -44.72
C THR A 42 39.57 -20.57 -45.89
N VAL A 43 40.07 -19.35 -45.65
CA VAL A 43 40.79 -18.57 -46.68
C VAL A 43 42.13 -19.22 -47.05
N HIS A 44 42.86 -19.78 -46.08
CA HIS A 44 44.16 -20.41 -46.33
C HIS A 44 44.05 -21.75 -47.08
N GLU A 45 43.00 -22.53 -46.79
CA GLU A 45 42.66 -23.77 -47.48
C GLU A 45 41.98 -23.54 -48.85
N GLY A 46 41.72 -22.27 -49.22
CA GLY A 46 41.17 -21.88 -50.52
C GLY A 46 39.65 -22.06 -50.67
N HIS A 47 38.95 -22.26 -49.56
CA HIS A 47 37.50 -22.44 -49.53
C HIS A 47 36.73 -21.10 -49.64
N ALA A 48 35.60 -21.13 -50.33
CA ALA A 48 34.68 -20.02 -50.45
C ALA A 48 33.97 -19.73 -49.11
N LEU A 49 33.81 -18.45 -48.80
CA LEU A 49 33.25 -17.99 -47.52
C LEU A 49 31.72 -17.96 -47.49
N PHE A 50 31.08 -17.97 -48.66
CA PHE A 50 29.64 -17.90 -48.82
C PHE A 50 29.25 -18.51 -50.17
N PRO A 51 28.07 -19.18 -50.30
CA PRO A 51 27.63 -19.71 -51.58
C PRO A 51 27.39 -18.62 -52.63
N ASP A 52 27.80 -18.89 -53.86
CA ASP A 52 27.56 -18.05 -55.03
C ASP A 52 26.21 -18.35 -55.70
N GLY A 53 25.89 -17.59 -56.75
CA GLY A 53 24.72 -17.84 -57.61
C GLY A 53 23.38 -17.64 -56.92
N THR A 54 22.35 -18.36 -57.38
CA THR A 54 20.96 -18.17 -56.93
C THR A 54 20.76 -18.46 -55.44
N ALA A 55 21.48 -19.44 -54.88
CA ALA A 55 21.45 -19.75 -53.46
C ALA A 55 22.04 -18.61 -52.61
N GLY A 56 23.21 -18.09 -52.99
CA GLY A 56 23.84 -16.93 -52.33
C GLY A 56 22.95 -15.69 -52.32
N TRP A 57 22.42 -15.30 -53.47
CA TRP A 57 21.53 -14.14 -53.58
C TRP A 57 20.24 -14.31 -52.76
N SER A 58 19.65 -15.51 -52.77
CA SER A 58 18.39 -15.77 -52.05
C SER A 58 18.58 -15.85 -50.53
N LEU A 59 19.70 -16.41 -50.05
CA LEU A 59 20.10 -16.34 -48.63
C LEU A 59 20.37 -14.90 -48.20
N THR A 60 21.06 -14.11 -49.03
CA THR A 60 21.33 -12.68 -48.76
C THR A 60 20.03 -11.89 -48.65
N LEU A 61 19.08 -12.11 -49.58
CA LEU A 61 17.77 -11.46 -49.56
C LEU A 61 16.95 -11.86 -48.32
N LEU A 62 16.90 -13.16 -47.98
CA LEU A 62 16.24 -13.65 -46.76
C LEU A 62 16.86 -13.03 -45.49
N THR A 63 18.19 -12.98 -45.42
CA THR A 63 18.93 -12.33 -44.32
C THR A 63 18.57 -10.85 -44.22
N GLY A 64 18.54 -10.13 -45.34
CA GLY A 64 18.15 -8.72 -45.41
C GLY A 64 16.72 -8.45 -44.92
N ILE A 65 15.76 -9.30 -45.32
CA ILE A 65 14.36 -9.20 -44.85
C ILE A 65 14.28 -9.45 -43.34
N ILE A 66 14.97 -10.47 -42.83
CA ILE A 66 15.02 -10.78 -41.39
C ILE A 66 15.65 -9.62 -40.61
N VAL A 67 16.77 -9.06 -41.07
CA VAL A 67 17.40 -7.88 -40.46
C VAL A 67 16.47 -6.68 -40.49
N GLY A 68 15.78 -6.43 -41.60
CA GLY A 68 14.80 -5.34 -41.72
C GLY A 68 13.68 -5.44 -40.69
N HIS A 69 13.07 -6.64 -40.54
CA HIS A 69 12.08 -6.92 -39.51
C HIS A 69 12.65 -6.75 -38.08
N LEU A 70 13.84 -7.32 -37.82
CA LEU A 70 14.52 -7.21 -36.53
C LEU A 70 14.94 -5.78 -36.19
N VAL A 71 15.10 -4.88 -37.17
CA VAL A 71 15.33 -3.45 -36.95
C VAL A 71 14.01 -2.69 -36.73
N ALA A 72 12.94 -3.05 -37.47
CA ALA A 72 11.62 -2.41 -37.39
C ALA A 72 10.90 -2.68 -36.06
N LEU A 73 11.12 -3.83 -35.42
CA LEU A 73 10.62 -4.11 -34.07
C LEU A 73 11.14 -3.07 -33.06
N GLY A 74 10.24 -2.32 -32.40
CA GLY A 74 10.59 -1.15 -31.59
C GLY A 74 11.64 -1.32 -30.46
N ARG A 75 11.97 -0.19 -29.80
CA ARG A 75 13.13 -0.02 -28.88
C ARG A 75 13.31 -1.11 -27.82
N ASP A 76 12.22 -1.69 -27.31
CA ASP A 76 12.24 -2.70 -26.24
C ASP A 76 11.92 -4.14 -26.68
N ARG A 77 11.63 -4.37 -27.96
CA ARG A 77 11.03 -5.64 -28.43
C ARG A 77 12.04 -6.73 -28.82
N TRP A 78 13.30 -6.38 -29.06
CA TRP A 78 14.35 -7.33 -29.43
C TRP A 78 15.13 -7.81 -28.20
N TRP A 79 15.02 -9.09 -27.87
CA TRP A 79 15.67 -9.70 -26.70
C TRP A 79 16.76 -10.72 -27.05
N GLY A 80 17.41 -10.51 -28.20
CA GLY A 80 18.63 -11.19 -28.62
C GLY A 80 18.44 -12.53 -29.31
N GLY A 81 18.79 -12.57 -30.60
CA GLY A 81 19.18 -13.75 -31.41
C GLY A 81 18.16 -14.88 -31.68
N THR A 82 17.26 -15.18 -30.74
CA THR A 82 16.81 -16.57 -30.56
C THR A 82 15.52 -17.01 -31.26
N GLY A 83 15.16 -16.32 -32.36
CA GLY A 83 14.00 -16.62 -33.21
C GLY A 83 14.41 -16.82 -34.66
N SER A 84 14.02 -15.89 -35.54
CA SER A 84 14.25 -15.95 -37.00
C SER A 84 15.71 -16.14 -37.42
N GLY A 85 16.66 -15.47 -36.75
CA GLY A 85 18.09 -15.61 -37.04
C GLY A 85 18.64 -17.01 -36.76
N ALA A 86 18.21 -17.64 -35.67
CA ALA A 86 18.67 -18.96 -35.22
C ALA A 86 18.29 -20.10 -36.18
N ALA A 87 17.12 -20.02 -36.84
CA ALA A 87 16.74 -20.98 -37.87
C ALA A 87 17.62 -20.87 -39.11
N LEU A 88 17.95 -19.64 -39.51
CA LEU A 88 18.78 -19.36 -40.67
C LEU A 88 20.24 -19.77 -40.43
N THR A 89 20.82 -19.43 -39.28
CA THR A 89 22.19 -19.84 -38.94
C THR A 89 22.33 -21.36 -38.83
N LEU A 90 21.34 -22.04 -38.25
CA LEU A 90 21.30 -23.51 -38.21
C LEU A 90 21.17 -24.13 -39.61
N ALA A 91 20.31 -23.59 -40.48
CA ALA A 91 20.17 -24.10 -41.84
C ALA A 91 21.43 -23.88 -42.70
N VAL A 92 22.09 -22.72 -42.55
CA VAL A 92 23.37 -22.45 -43.23
C VAL A 92 24.50 -23.33 -42.65
N LEU A 93 24.50 -23.60 -41.34
CA LEU A 93 25.45 -24.51 -40.70
C LEU A 93 25.32 -25.94 -41.26
N LEU A 94 24.08 -26.45 -41.34
CA LEU A 94 23.82 -27.80 -41.83
C LEU A 94 24.20 -27.95 -43.31
N VAL A 95 23.87 -26.99 -44.17
CA VAL A 95 24.13 -27.12 -45.63
C VAL A 95 25.54 -26.70 -46.02
N TYR A 96 26.05 -25.56 -45.55
CA TYR A 96 27.28 -24.93 -46.05
C TYR A 96 28.41 -24.85 -45.02
N GLY A 97 28.15 -25.26 -43.78
CA GLY A 97 29.15 -25.29 -42.71
C GLY A 97 29.19 -24.04 -41.83
N TRP A 98 30.07 -24.14 -40.82
CA TRP A 98 30.06 -23.26 -39.66
C TRP A 98 30.62 -21.86 -39.92
N VAL A 99 31.51 -21.70 -40.90
CA VAL A 99 32.07 -20.38 -41.27
C VAL A 99 31.04 -19.52 -42.01
N PRO A 100 30.35 -19.99 -43.06
CA PRO A 100 29.20 -19.27 -43.64
C PRO A 100 28.12 -18.94 -42.60
N ALA A 101 27.80 -19.88 -41.70
CA ALA A 101 26.82 -19.64 -40.63
C ALA A 101 27.26 -18.55 -39.64
N GLY A 102 28.53 -18.57 -39.24
CA GLY A 102 29.13 -17.54 -38.39
C GLY A 102 29.16 -16.15 -39.04
N LEU A 103 29.37 -16.08 -40.37
CA LEU A 103 29.31 -14.83 -41.13
C LEU A 103 27.88 -14.27 -41.20
N VAL A 104 26.87 -15.12 -41.44
CA VAL A 104 25.45 -14.70 -41.41
C VAL A 104 25.08 -14.17 -40.02
N SER A 105 25.46 -14.88 -38.96
CA SER A 105 25.27 -14.45 -37.57
C SER A 105 25.90 -13.07 -37.30
N LEU A 106 27.17 -12.90 -37.69
CA LEU A 106 27.91 -11.65 -37.52
C LEU A 106 27.22 -10.49 -38.27
N VAL A 107 26.80 -10.69 -39.52
CA VAL A 107 26.09 -9.67 -40.31
C VAL A 107 24.78 -9.26 -39.65
N VAL A 108 23.96 -10.22 -39.20
CA VAL A 108 22.70 -9.93 -38.48
C VAL A 108 22.97 -9.11 -37.21
N VAL A 109 23.96 -9.52 -36.41
CA VAL A 109 24.30 -8.85 -35.15
C VAL A 109 24.87 -7.45 -35.35
N VAL A 110 25.74 -7.26 -36.35
CA VAL A 110 26.34 -5.96 -36.66
C VAL A 110 25.29 -4.99 -37.23
N LEU A 111 24.44 -5.42 -38.15
CA LEU A 111 23.40 -4.55 -38.72
C LEU A 111 22.32 -4.17 -37.70
N VAL A 112 21.84 -5.13 -36.89
CA VAL A 112 20.87 -4.84 -35.82
C VAL A 112 21.51 -4.01 -34.70
N GLY A 113 22.79 -4.25 -34.38
CA GLY A 113 23.53 -3.51 -33.36
C GLY A 113 23.84 -2.05 -33.75
N THR A 114 24.25 -1.81 -35.01
CA THR A 114 24.53 -0.46 -35.52
C THR A 114 23.26 0.40 -35.61
N ALA A 115 22.12 -0.20 -36.00
CA ALA A 115 20.81 0.45 -35.94
C ALA A 115 20.36 0.80 -34.51
N ARG A 116 20.91 0.14 -33.48
CA ARG A 116 20.50 0.24 -32.06
C ARG A 116 21.64 0.69 -31.15
N ARG A 117 22.24 1.87 -31.43
CA ARG A 117 23.42 2.44 -30.72
C ARG A 117 23.41 2.34 -29.18
N HIS A 118 22.25 2.36 -28.50
CA HIS A 118 22.18 2.25 -27.04
C HIS A 118 22.27 0.82 -26.45
N ARG A 119 22.22 -0.26 -27.25
CA ARG A 119 22.30 -1.67 -26.77
C ARG A 119 23.41 -2.50 -27.41
N TRP A 120 24.45 -1.86 -27.96
CA TRP A 120 25.54 -2.55 -28.69
C TRP A 120 26.24 -3.67 -27.89
N ARG A 121 26.46 -3.50 -26.58
CA ARG A 121 27.06 -4.53 -25.71
C ARG A 121 26.23 -5.81 -25.64
N GLN A 122 24.90 -5.67 -25.50
CA GLN A 122 24.00 -6.83 -25.52
C GLN A 122 24.03 -7.51 -26.90
N GLY A 123 24.05 -6.73 -27.99
CA GLY A 123 24.23 -7.25 -29.34
C GLY A 123 25.51 -8.09 -29.49
N MET A 124 26.65 -7.58 -29.04
CA MET A 124 27.93 -8.31 -29.05
C MET A 124 27.89 -9.61 -28.25
N LEU A 125 27.34 -9.58 -27.04
CA LEU A 125 27.18 -10.79 -26.23
C LEU A 125 26.30 -11.84 -26.94
N HIS A 126 25.23 -11.40 -27.59
CA HIS A 126 24.35 -12.29 -28.36
C HIS A 126 25.06 -12.92 -29.57
N GLY A 127 25.82 -12.14 -30.34
CA GLY A 127 26.61 -12.70 -31.45
C GLY A 127 27.71 -13.64 -30.98
N ALA A 128 28.39 -13.31 -29.87
CA ALA A 128 29.40 -14.19 -29.30
C ALA A 128 28.83 -15.54 -28.87
N VAL A 129 27.68 -15.54 -28.17
CA VAL A 129 27.01 -16.79 -27.78
C VAL A 129 26.52 -17.59 -28.98
N ASP A 130 26.02 -16.93 -30.03
CA ASP A 130 25.57 -17.59 -31.26
C ASP A 130 26.75 -18.27 -32.00
N ILE A 131 27.89 -17.59 -32.13
CA ILE A 131 29.13 -18.15 -32.70
C ILE A 131 29.61 -19.39 -31.92
N LEU A 132 29.59 -19.34 -30.58
CA LEU A 132 29.96 -20.50 -29.75
C LEU A 132 28.97 -21.67 -29.93
N GLY A 133 27.67 -21.38 -30.06
CA GLY A 133 26.65 -22.38 -30.36
C GLY A 133 26.86 -23.04 -31.72
N ILE A 134 27.14 -22.24 -32.76
CA ILE A 134 27.45 -22.70 -34.12
C ILE A 134 28.68 -23.62 -34.10
N GLY A 135 29.73 -23.23 -33.37
CA GLY A 135 30.95 -24.04 -33.21
C GLY A 135 30.68 -25.38 -32.50
N ALA A 136 29.91 -25.37 -31.42
CA ALA A 136 29.56 -26.58 -30.68
C ALA A 136 28.75 -27.57 -31.54
N ALA A 137 27.78 -27.08 -32.33
CA ALA A 137 27.02 -27.94 -33.25
C ALA A 137 27.86 -28.42 -34.44
N ALA A 138 28.80 -27.62 -34.93
CA ALA A 138 29.76 -28.05 -35.95
C ALA A 138 30.69 -29.18 -35.46
N LEU A 139 31.11 -29.14 -34.19
CA LEU A 139 31.87 -30.23 -33.57
C LEU A 139 31.05 -31.52 -33.45
N VAL A 140 29.73 -31.43 -33.25
CA VAL A 140 28.84 -32.59 -33.27
C VAL A 140 28.79 -33.19 -34.67
N LEU A 141 28.51 -32.41 -35.72
CA LEU A 141 28.49 -32.90 -37.11
C LEU A 141 29.83 -33.55 -37.48
N ALA A 142 30.94 -32.90 -37.15
CA ALA A 142 32.28 -33.43 -37.41
C ALA A 142 32.57 -34.76 -36.67
N ALA A 143 31.93 -35.02 -35.52
CA ALA A 143 32.05 -36.29 -34.80
C ALA A 143 31.30 -37.46 -35.48
N PHE A 144 30.29 -37.16 -36.30
CA PHE A 144 29.65 -38.14 -37.21
C PHE A 144 30.37 -38.23 -38.56
N GLY A 145 31.39 -37.38 -38.80
CA GLY A 145 32.14 -37.31 -40.06
C GLY A 145 31.66 -36.22 -41.02
N GLU A 146 30.57 -35.52 -40.68
CA GLU A 146 29.99 -34.49 -41.53
C GLU A 146 30.66 -33.12 -41.32
N VAL A 147 31.37 -32.67 -42.35
CA VAL A 147 32.07 -31.37 -42.36
C VAL A 147 31.69 -30.61 -43.64
N PRO A 148 30.45 -30.07 -43.72
CA PRO A 148 29.99 -29.33 -44.88
C PRO A 148 30.84 -28.08 -45.15
N THR A 149 31.09 -27.81 -46.43
CA THR A 149 31.68 -26.55 -46.93
C THR A 149 30.84 -25.98 -48.06
N VAL A 150 31.19 -24.79 -48.56
CA VAL A 150 30.48 -24.17 -49.69
C VAL A 150 30.61 -25.00 -50.99
N GLU A 151 31.75 -25.63 -51.23
CA GLU A 151 32.00 -26.49 -52.40
C GLU A 151 31.42 -27.88 -52.23
N ARG A 152 31.35 -28.37 -50.98
CA ARG A 152 30.82 -29.68 -50.61
C ARG A 152 29.68 -29.50 -49.59
N PRO A 153 28.52 -29.00 -50.04
CA PRO A 153 27.39 -28.82 -49.14
C PRO A 153 26.79 -30.18 -48.78
N TRP A 154 26.38 -30.35 -47.52
CA TRP A 154 25.65 -31.53 -47.08
C TRP A 154 24.19 -31.39 -47.54
N ARG A 155 23.83 -32.09 -48.61
CA ARG A 155 22.56 -31.88 -49.32
C ARG A 155 21.44 -32.67 -48.68
N PRO A 156 20.29 -32.06 -48.37
CA PRO A 156 19.13 -32.78 -47.82
C PRO A 156 18.50 -33.84 -48.73
N LEU A 157 18.89 -33.88 -50.01
CA LEU A 157 18.51 -34.93 -50.95
C LEU A 157 19.29 -36.23 -50.72
N ASP A 158 20.47 -36.13 -50.08
CA ASP A 158 21.36 -37.25 -49.77
C ASP A 158 21.16 -37.73 -48.32
N TRP A 159 20.28 -37.08 -47.53
CA TRP A 159 19.97 -37.43 -46.15
C TRP A 159 19.09 -38.67 -46.05
N GLY A 160 19.64 -39.77 -45.52
CA GLY A 160 18.88 -40.95 -45.12
C GLY A 160 18.24 -40.83 -43.74
N ILE A 161 17.74 -41.95 -43.22
CA ILE A 161 17.15 -42.05 -41.86
C ILE A 161 18.24 -41.88 -40.78
N ASP A 162 19.49 -42.19 -41.12
CA ASP A 162 20.73 -42.01 -40.37
C ASP A 162 21.12 -40.53 -40.17
N ALA A 163 20.84 -39.65 -41.12
CA ALA A 163 21.07 -38.21 -40.95
C ALA A 163 20.13 -37.56 -39.89
N LEU A 164 18.98 -38.18 -39.60
CA LEU A 164 17.99 -37.63 -38.66
C LEU A 164 18.56 -37.43 -37.23
N PRO A 165 19.17 -38.43 -36.55
CA PRO A 165 19.79 -38.22 -35.24
C PRO A 165 20.92 -37.19 -35.27
N GLU A 166 21.67 -37.07 -36.36
CA GLU A 166 22.77 -36.11 -36.50
C GLU A 166 22.26 -34.67 -36.56
N VAL A 167 21.28 -34.39 -37.43
CA VAL A 167 20.59 -33.10 -37.53
C VAL A 167 19.93 -32.73 -36.19
N LEU A 168 19.23 -33.67 -35.56
CA LEU A 168 18.56 -33.44 -34.27
C LEU A 168 19.57 -33.15 -33.15
N LEU A 169 20.69 -33.87 -33.09
CA LEU A 169 21.70 -33.69 -32.04
C LEU A 169 22.52 -32.41 -32.23
N ALA A 170 22.90 -32.07 -33.46
CA ALA A 170 23.57 -30.82 -33.77
C ALA A 170 22.67 -29.61 -33.45
N ALA A 171 21.42 -29.63 -33.89
CA ALA A 171 20.45 -28.57 -33.58
C ALA A 171 20.13 -28.47 -32.08
N SER A 172 19.96 -29.60 -31.39
CA SER A 172 19.76 -29.63 -29.93
C SER A 172 20.98 -29.09 -29.19
N THR A 173 22.20 -29.34 -29.69
CA THR A 173 23.45 -28.84 -29.10
C THR A 173 23.59 -27.33 -29.30
N TYR A 174 23.35 -26.83 -30.52
CA TYR A 174 23.29 -25.39 -30.80
C TYR A 174 22.31 -24.67 -29.86
N LEU A 175 21.10 -25.23 -29.70
CA LEU A 175 20.07 -24.68 -28.81
C LEU A 175 20.49 -24.78 -27.34
N LEU A 176 20.99 -25.93 -26.88
CA LEU A 176 21.41 -26.10 -25.48
C LEU A 176 22.53 -25.10 -25.11
N VAL A 177 23.58 -25.01 -25.93
CA VAL A 177 24.72 -24.12 -25.69
C VAL A 177 24.28 -22.65 -25.69
N THR A 178 23.51 -22.21 -26.70
CA THR A 178 23.03 -20.82 -26.75
C THR A 178 22.08 -20.49 -25.60
N ARG A 179 21.17 -21.39 -25.22
CA ARG A 179 20.25 -21.16 -24.09
C ARG A 179 20.95 -21.17 -22.74
N VAL A 180 21.87 -22.11 -22.50
CA VAL A 180 22.63 -22.19 -21.24
C VAL A 180 23.57 -21.00 -21.08
N LEU A 181 24.29 -20.59 -22.13
CA LEU A 181 25.15 -19.40 -22.08
C LEU A 181 24.34 -18.11 -21.88
N LEU A 182 23.19 -17.95 -22.55
CA LEU A 182 22.32 -16.79 -22.33
C LEU A 182 21.60 -16.82 -20.97
N TRP A 183 21.29 -17.99 -20.43
CA TRP A 183 20.79 -18.15 -19.08
C TRP A 183 21.88 -17.75 -18.08
N TYR A 184 23.06 -18.35 -18.14
CA TYR A 184 24.19 -18.03 -17.28
C TYR A 184 24.61 -16.54 -17.39
N ALA A 185 24.47 -15.94 -18.58
CA ALA A 185 24.76 -14.53 -18.78
C ALA A 185 23.75 -13.54 -18.17
N ARG A 186 22.53 -14.02 -17.88
CA ARG A 186 21.40 -13.22 -17.40
C ARG A 186 20.84 -13.69 -16.05
N ALA A 187 21.34 -14.80 -15.51
CA ALA A 187 20.91 -15.37 -14.25
C ALA A 187 21.28 -14.43 -13.09
N PRO A 188 20.38 -14.17 -12.14
CA PRO A 188 20.73 -13.50 -10.90
C PRO A 188 21.89 -14.23 -10.22
N GLN A 189 22.83 -13.48 -9.63
CA GLN A 189 23.90 -14.07 -8.82
C GLN A 189 23.46 -14.26 -7.36
N GLY A 190 22.35 -14.98 -7.20
CA GLY A 190 21.73 -15.40 -5.94
C GLY A 190 21.14 -16.80 -6.14
N GLY A 191 21.28 -17.69 -5.16
CA GLY A 191 21.05 -19.13 -5.34
C GLY A 191 19.58 -19.54 -5.34
N GLY A 192 19.21 -20.46 -6.25
CA GLY A 192 17.87 -21.04 -6.38
C GLY A 192 17.52 -21.38 -7.83
N LEU A 193 16.66 -22.38 -8.06
CA LEU A 193 15.98 -22.58 -9.35
C LEU A 193 14.53 -22.11 -9.19
N PRO A 194 14.19 -20.85 -9.52
CA PRO A 194 12.88 -20.31 -9.19
C PRO A 194 11.78 -20.96 -10.03
N THR A 195 10.54 -20.87 -9.59
CA THR A 195 9.35 -21.32 -10.35
C THR A 195 9.28 -20.69 -11.75
N ILE A 196 9.86 -19.50 -11.91
CA ILE A 196 10.08 -18.76 -13.17
C ILE A 196 10.93 -19.56 -14.17
N ALA A 197 11.90 -20.36 -13.70
CA ALA A 197 12.72 -21.20 -14.57
C ALA A 197 11.89 -22.25 -15.32
N ARG A 198 10.85 -22.82 -14.69
CA ARG A 198 9.99 -23.84 -15.32
C ARG A 198 9.16 -23.26 -16.46
N THR A 199 8.60 -22.06 -16.30
CA THR A 199 7.83 -21.39 -17.36
C THR A 199 8.75 -20.85 -18.47
N ALA A 200 9.96 -20.41 -18.13
CA ALA A 200 11.00 -20.07 -19.10
C ALA A 200 11.46 -21.30 -19.92
N LEU A 201 11.70 -22.43 -19.27
CA LEU A 201 12.05 -23.71 -19.91
C LEU A 201 10.98 -24.19 -20.89
N LEU A 202 9.70 -24.17 -20.49
CA LEU A 202 8.59 -24.54 -21.38
C LEU A 202 8.50 -23.64 -22.63
N ARG A 203 8.63 -22.31 -22.45
CA ARG A 203 8.66 -21.37 -23.57
C ARG A 203 9.87 -21.60 -24.49
N GLN A 204 11.06 -21.84 -23.93
CA GLN A 204 12.26 -22.11 -24.72
C GLN A 204 12.20 -23.46 -25.44
N GLY A 205 11.58 -24.49 -24.84
CA GLY A 205 11.32 -25.78 -25.48
C GLY A 205 10.38 -25.65 -26.69
N LEU A 206 9.33 -24.85 -26.60
CA LEU A 206 8.43 -24.58 -27.74
C LEU A 206 9.19 -23.91 -28.90
N VAL A 207 10.07 -22.94 -28.61
CA VAL A 207 10.92 -22.30 -29.62
C VAL A 207 11.91 -23.30 -30.21
N ALA A 208 12.54 -24.15 -29.40
CA ALA A 208 13.43 -25.20 -29.86
C ALA A 208 12.75 -26.13 -30.88
N VAL A 209 11.53 -26.60 -30.58
CA VAL A 209 10.73 -27.45 -31.49
C VAL A 209 10.39 -26.72 -32.80
N ALA A 210 10.00 -25.44 -32.73
CA ALA A 210 9.72 -24.66 -33.94
C ALA A 210 10.96 -24.47 -34.83
N LEU A 211 12.13 -24.22 -34.23
CA LEU A 211 13.39 -24.09 -34.95
C LEU A 211 13.84 -25.43 -35.57
N LEU A 212 13.70 -26.54 -34.84
CA LEU A 212 13.96 -27.91 -35.30
C LEU A 212 13.06 -28.30 -36.49
N GLY A 213 11.82 -27.83 -36.56
CA GLY A 213 10.93 -28.08 -37.70
C GLY A 213 11.22 -27.21 -38.91
N ILE A 214 11.59 -25.93 -38.71
CA ILE A 214 11.76 -24.98 -39.82
C ILE A 214 13.15 -25.11 -40.48
N ALA A 215 14.22 -25.33 -39.72
CA ALA A 215 15.58 -25.33 -40.29
C ALA A 215 15.82 -26.42 -41.35
N PRO A 216 15.42 -27.71 -41.17
CA PRO A 216 15.56 -28.72 -42.22
C PRO A 216 14.77 -28.38 -43.49
N LEU A 217 13.59 -27.75 -43.34
CA LEU A 217 12.78 -27.32 -44.48
C LEU A 217 13.43 -26.15 -45.25
N ILE A 218 14.11 -25.23 -44.56
CA ILE A 218 14.97 -24.22 -45.19
C ILE A 218 16.12 -24.90 -45.94
N CYS A 219 16.76 -25.93 -45.37
CA CYS A 219 17.85 -26.67 -46.03
C CYS A 219 17.37 -27.30 -47.35
N VAL A 220 16.23 -28.00 -47.32
CA VAL A 220 15.65 -28.66 -48.51
C VAL A 220 15.38 -27.62 -49.61
N VAL A 221 14.75 -26.50 -49.27
CA VAL A 221 14.46 -25.45 -50.27
C VAL A 221 15.72 -24.72 -50.75
N ALA A 222 16.72 -24.51 -49.89
CA ALA A 222 17.99 -23.89 -50.26
C ALA A 222 18.72 -24.66 -51.37
N VAL A 223 18.63 -25.99 -51.34
CA VAL A 223 19.26 -26.88 -52.33
C VAL A 223 18.35 -27.14 -53.54
N ALA A 224 17.05 -27.39 -53.31
CA ALA A 224 16.14 -27.80 -54.38
C ALA A 224 15.58 -26.63 -55.22
N MET A 225 15.17 -25.52 -54.58
CA MET A 225 14.63 -24.33 -55.26
C MET A 225 15.00 -23.04 -54.51
N PRO A 226 16.29 -22.62 -54.54
CA PRO A 226 16.77 -21.49 -53.73
C PRO A 226 16.01 -20.18 -53.94
N VAL A 227 15.43 -19.95 -55.12
CA VAL A 227 14.59 -18.78 -55.43
C VAL A 227 13.40 -18.62 -54.47
N LEU A 228 12.92 -19.71 -53.85
CA LEU A 228 11.82 -19.69 -52.88
C LEU A 228 12.27 -19.41 -51.42
N LEU A 229 13.58 -19.37 -51.13
CA LEU A 229 14.09 -19.09 -49.78
C LEU A 229 13.50 -17.80 -49.14
N PRO A 230 13.34 -16.66 -49.85
CA PRO A 230 12.77 -15.45 -49.26
C PRO A 230 11.34 -15.65 -48.71
N LEU A 231 10.59 -16.65 -49.18
CA LEU A 231 9.25 -16.97 -48.67
C LEU A 231 9.30 -17.43 -47.20
N PHE A 232 10.41 -18.01 -46.73
CA PHE A 232 10.62 -18.36 -45.32
C PHE A 232 10.68 -17.14 -44.40
N ALA A 233 10.83 -15.92 -44.93
CA ALA A 233 10.67 -14.72 -44.12
C ALA A 233 9.28 -14.71 -43.44
N VAL A 234 8.22 -15.17 -44.10
CA VAL A 234 6.85 -15.18 -43.53
C VAL A 234 6.75 -16.05 -42.26
N PRO A 235 7.05 -17.37 -42.27
CA PRO A 235 6.99 -18.19 -41.06
C PRO A 235 8.03 -17.78 -39.99
N LEU A 236 9.21 -17.28 -40.38
CA LEU A 236 10.22 -16.82 -39.42
C LEU A 236 9.81 -15.51 -38.71
N ILE A 237 9.20 -14.57 -39.45
CA ILE A 237 8.61 -13.35 -38.90
C ILE A 237 7.38 -13.69 -38.05
N ALA A 238 6.55 -14.64 -38.46
CA ALA A 238 5.40 -15.10 -37.69
C ALA A 238 5.81 -15.76 -36.37
N LEU A 239 6.86 -16.59 -36.36
CA LEU A 239 7.43 -17.18 -35.14
C LEU A 239 7.93 -16.09 -34.18
N ASP A 240 8.73 -15.15 -34.68
CA ASP A 240 9.26 -14.04 -33.87
C ASP A 240 8.13 -13.13 -33.33
N SER A 241 7.13 -12.83 -34.16
CA SER A 241 5.97 -12.00 -33.81
C SER A 241 5.04 -12.69 -32.80
N THR A 242 4.77 -13.99 -32.94
CA THR A 242 3.92 -14.73 -31.99
C THR A 242 4.56 -14.87 -30.62
N LEU A 243 5.88 -15.10 -30.56
CA LEU A 243 6.64 -15.09 -29.32
C LEU A 243 6.66 -13.70 -28.66
N TRP A 244 6.78 -12.63 -29.46
CA TRP A 244 6.65 -11.27 -28.95
C TRP A 244 5.23 -10.98 -28.42
N ILE A 245 4.17 -11.34 -29.15
CA ILE A 245 2.77 -11.15 -28.71
C ILE A 245 2.50 -11.92 -27.41
N ALA A 246 2.93 -13.18 -27.32
CA ALA A 246 2.76 -14.00 -26.12
C ALA A 246 3.50 -13.40 -24.91
N ARG A 247 4.64 -12.75 -25.13
CA ARG A 247 5.39 -12.06 -24.08
C ARG A 247 4.79 -10.72 -23.70
N ALA A 248 4.41 -9.89 -24.68
CA ALA A 248 3.75 -8.61 -24.45
C ALA A 248 2.46 -8.80 -23.65
N ARG A 249 1.62 -9.78 -24.01
CA ARG A 249 0.45 -10.17 -23.23
C ARG A 249 0.80 -10.59 -21.81
N ALA A 250 1.86 -11.37 -21.60
CA ALA A 250 2.29 -11.76 -20.26
C ALA A 250 2.82 -10.58 -19.42
N GLU A 251 3.48 -9.58 -20.04
CA GLU A 251 3.96 -8.37 -19.36
C GLU A 251 2.83 -7.35 -19.10
N GLU A 252 1.81 -7.34 -19.96
CA GLU A 252 0.57 -6.55 -19.81
C GLU A 252 -0.34 -7.15 -18.73
N GLN A 253 -0.43 -8.49 -18.66
CA GLN A 253 -1.09 -9.24 -17.57
C GLN A 253 -0.44 -9.03 -16.19
N LEU A 254 0.78 -8.51 -16.13
CA LEU A 254 1.51 -8.20 -14.90
C LEU A 254 1.41 -6.71 -14.51
N ARG A 255 0.57 -5.92 -15.20
CA ARG A 255 0.33 -4.51 -14.92
C ARG A 255 -1.13 -4.21 -14.64
N ASP A 256 -1.36 -3.13 -13.91
CA ASP A 256 -2.65 -2.48 -13.75
C ASP A 256 -2.98 -1.66 -15.02
N PRO A 257 -4.13 -1.88 -15.69
CA PRO A 257 -4.43 -1.25 -16.96
C PRO A 257 -4.69 0.26 -16.87
N LEU A 258 -5.07 0.77 -15.69
CA LEU A 258 -5.28 2.21 -15.49
C LEU A 258 -3.95 2.94 -15.28
N THR A 259 -3.20 2.58 -14.24
CA THR A 259 -2.00 3.32 -13.82
C THR A 259 -0.74 2.91 -14.57
N GLY A 260 -0.73 1.75 -15.25
CA GLY A 260 0.43 1.15 -15.87
C GLY A 260 1.50 0.67 -14.87
N LEU A 261 1.23 0.73 -13.56
CA LEU A 261 2.05 0.14 -12.52
C LEU A 261 2.02 -1.39 -12.62
N PRO A 262 3.04 -2.10 -12.09
CA PRO A 262 2.92 -3.52 -11.80
C PRO A 262 1.69 -3.84 -10.94
N ASN A 263 1.14 -5.05 -11.10
CA ASN A 263 0.01 -5.52 -10.32
C ASN A 263 0.41 -6.44 -9.15
N ARG A 264 -0.59 -6.93 -8.40
CA ARG A 264 -0.42 -7.85 -7.27
C ARG A 264 0.39 -9.11 -7.58
N GLN A 265 0.23 -9.71 -8.78
CA GLN A 265 0.99 -10.90 -9.14
C GLN A 265 2.47 -10.57 -9.30
N TRP A 266 2.79 -9.50 -10.04
CA TRP A 266 4.16 -9.04 -10.21
C TRP A 266 4.85 -8.74 -8.88
N LEU A 267 4.14 -8.07 -7.96
CA LEU A 267 4.67 -7.76 -6.63
C LEU A 267 5.04 -9.02 -5.85
N LEU A 268 4.20 -10.06 -5.86
CA LEU A 268 4.48 -11.31 -5.16
C LEU A 268 5.69 -12.04 -5.76
N GLU A 269 5.74 -12.19 -7.09
CA GLU A 269 6.89 -12.76 -7.80
C GLU A 269 8.19 -12.00 -7.48
N ARG A 270 8.11 -10.66 -7.42
CA ARG A 270 9.27 -9.80 -7.15
C ARG A 270 9.70 -9.80 -5.68
N THR A 271 8.74 -9.87 -4.76
CA THR A 271 9.00 -9.99 -3.32
C THR A 271 9.72 -11.31 -3.04
N TRP A 272 9.24 -12.44 -3.59
CA TRP A 272 9.92 -13.73 -3.46
C TRP A 272 11.40 -13.67 -3.87
N ALA A 273 11.71 -13.07 -5.03
CA ALA A 273 13.10 -12.89 -5.48
C ALA A 273 13.93 -11.95 -4.57
N ALA A 274 13.30 -10.96 -3.92
CA ALA A 274 13.97 -10.10 -2.95
C ALA A 274 14.23 -10.80 -1.60
N LEU A 275 13.36 -11.74 -1.19
CA LEU A 275 13.58 -12.54 0.03
C LEU A 275 14.73 -13.54 -0.16
N GLU A 276 14.78 -14.22 -1.31
CA GLU A 276 15.86 -15.14 -1.68
C GLU A 276 17.24 -14.43 -1.72
N GLU A 277 17.30 -13.22 -2.30
CA GLU A 277 18.51 -12.39 -2.26
C GLU A 277 18.85 -11.91 -0.83
N ALA A 278 17.84 -11.51 -0.04
CA ALA A 278 18.03 -11.05 1.32
C ALA A 278 18.57 -12.17 2.24
N GLU A 279 18.07 -13.39 2.10
CA GLU A 279 18.56 -14.59 2.79
C GLU A 279 20.03 -14.87 2.45
N ASN A 280 20.36 -14.93 1.15
CA ASN A 280 21.72 -15.17 0.66
C ASN A 280 22.74 -14.13 1.16
N LEU A 281 22.31 -12.86 1.34
CA LEU A 281 23.17 -11.77 1.81
C LEU A 281 23.12 -11.55 3.34
N GLY A 282 22.27 -12.28 4.08
CA GLY A 282 22.04 -12.03 5.51
C GLY A 282 21.47 -10.63 5.79
N SER A 283 20.71 -10.08 4.85
CA SER A 283 20.13 -8.73 4.91
C SER A 283 18.61 -8.78 5.12
N ARG A 284 17.97 -7.61 5.20
CA ARG A 284 16.50 -7.50 5.34
C ARG A 284 15.88 -6.90 4.10
N SER A 285 14.68 -7.36 3.78
CA SER A 285 13.77 -6.71 2.84
C SER A 285 12.52 -6.24 3.59
N ALA A 286 11.81 -5.23 3.09
CA ALA A 286 10.57 -4.76 3.69
C ALA A 286 9.49 -4.52 2.63
N LEU A 287 8.24 -4.70 3.02
CA LEU A 287 7.06 -4.45 2.21
C LEU A 287 6.19 -3.41 2.93
N VAL A 288 5.83 -2.36 2.21
CA VAL A 288 4.90 -1.31 2.67
C VAL A 288 3.61 -1.47 1.87
N LEU A 289 2.48 -1.64 2.56
CA LEU A 289 1.16 -1.51 1.96
C LEU A 289 0.62 -0.10 2.27
N ILE A 290 -0.08 0.51 1.32
CA ILE A 290 -0.62 1.87 1.39
C ILE A 290 -2.04 1.87 0.85
N ASP A 291 -2.97 2.48 1.56
CA ASP A 291 -4.36 2.67 1.17
C ASP A 291 -4.73 4.15 1.23
N LEU A 292 -5.59 4.61 0.31
CA LEU A 292 -5.99 6.02 0.20
C LEU A 292 -7.24 6.27 1.04
N ASP A 293 -7.10 7.07 2.10
CA ASP A 293 -8.19 7.29 3.02
C ASP A 293 -9.32 8.10 2.38
N ARG A 294 -10.55 7.58 2.52
CA ARG A 294 -11.79 8.17 2.00
C ARG A 294 -11.84 8.32 0.47
N PHE A 295 -11.01 7.59 -0.30
CA PHE A 295 -11.06 7.60 -1.78
C PHE A 295 -12.46 7.30 -2.35
N ARG A 296 -13.24 6.43 -1.70
CA ARG A 296 -14.66 6.21 -2.03
C ARG A 296 -15.49 7.50 -2.01
N ALA A 297 -15.30 8.38 -1.03
CA ALA A 297 -16.03 9.65 -0.97
C ALA A 297 -15.68 10.59 -2.13
N VAL A 298 -14.46 10.51 -2.66
CA VAL A 298 -14.06 11.22 -3.89
C VAL A 298 -14.84 10.69 -5.09
N ASN A 299 -14.93 9.37 -5.26
CA ASN A 299 -15.72 8.75 -6.32
C ASN A 299 -17.22 9.10 -6.21
N ASP A 300 -17.79 9.03 -5.01
CA ASP A 300 -19.21 9.29 -4.77
C ASP A 300 -19.55 10.80 -4.97
N THR A 301 -18.58 11.71 -4.81
CA THR A 301 -18.78 13.17 -4.96
C THR A 301 -18.41 13.71 -6.35
N LEU A 302 -17.30 13.27 -6.94
CA LEU A 302 -16.74 13.79 -8.20
C LEU A 302 -16.87 12.81 -9.38
N GLY A 303 -17.37 11.59 -9.13
CA GLY A 303 -17.52 10.54 -10.13
C GLY A 303 -16.25 9.72 -10.38
N HIS A 304 -16.43 8.48 -10.87
CA HIS A 304 -15.33 7.54 -11.08
C HIS A 304 -14.21 8.06 -12.01
N LEU A 305 -14.53 8.87 -13.02
CA LEU A 305 -13.52 9.46 -13.90
C LEU A 305 -12.56 10.41 -13.18
N ALA A 306 -13.01 11.09 -12.11
CA ALA A 306 -12.15 11.90 -11.27
C ALA A 306 -11.28 11.02 -10.35
N GLY A 307 -11.84 9.93 -9.81
CA GLY A 307 -11.09 8.90 -9.08
C GLY A 307 -10.00 8.23 -9.92
N ASP A 308 -10.27 7.94 -11.19
CA ASP A 308 -9.29 7.36 -12.11
C ASP A 308 -8.12 8.32 -12.39
N ARG A 309 -8.41 9.63 -12.58
CA ARG A 309 -7.39 10.67 -12.70
C ARG A 309 -6.58 10.83 -11.42
N LEU A 310 -7.23 10.73 -10.27
CA LEU A 310 -6.57 10.77 -8.97
C LEU A 310 -5.59 9.60 -8.82
N LEU A 311 -6.02 8.37 -9.13
CA LEU A 311 -5.17 7.18 -9.08
C LEU A 311 -3.96 7.28 -10.02
N LEU A 312 -4.11 7.89 -11.19
CA LEU A 312 -3.00 8.22 -12.10
C LEU A 312 -1.99 9.19 -11.44
N GLN A 313 -2.46 10.30 -10.85
CA GLN A 313 -1.58 11.26 -10.17
C GLN A 313 -0.88 10.65 -8.96
N ILE A 314 -1.58 9.82 -8.17
CA ILE A 314 -1.02 9.09 -7.02
C ILE A 314 0.07 8.11 -7.49
N ALA A 315 -0.17 7.36 -8.56
CA ALA A 315 0.81 6.44 -9.13
C ALA A 315 2.09 7.15 -9.59
N ASP A 316 1.97 8.32 -10.24
CA ASP A 316 3.12 9.11 -10.67
C ASP A 316 3.85 9.78 -9.49
N ARG A 317 3.13 10.27 -8.48
CA ARG A 317 3.76 10.82 -7.27
C ARG A 317 4.53 9.73 -6.50
N LEU A 318 3.98 8.52 -6.36
CA LEU A 318 4.70 7.38 -5.80
C LEU A 318 5.98 7.09 -6.60
N ARG A 319 5.91 6.98 -7.93
CA ARG A 319 7.08 6.74 -8.78
C ARG A 319 8.21 7.74 -8.56
N LEU A 320 7.87 9.02 -8.35
CA LEU A 320 8.84 10.10 -8.10
C LEU A 320 9.41 10.08 -6.68
N ALA A 321 8.62 9.67 -5.68
CA ALA A 321 9.00 9.64 -4.27
C ALA A 321 9.78 8.38 -3.83
N LEU A 322 9.90 7.36 -4.69
CA LEU A 322 10.57 6.10 -4.36
C LEU A 322 12.08 6.26 -4.12
N PRO A 323 12.64 5.64 -3.06
CA PRO A 323 14.09 5.53 -2.91
C PRO A 323 14.68 4.59 -3.98
N ARG A 324 15.97 4.76 -4.27
CA ARG A 324 16.66 3.98 -5.31
C ARG A 324 16.60 2.48 -5.03
N GLY A 325 16.12 1.71 -6.01
CA GLY A 325 15.98 0.26 -5.92
C GLY A 325 14.68 -0.22 -5.29
N ALA A 326 13.84 0.69 -4.77
CA ALA A 326 12.47 0.36 -4.38
C ALA A 326 11.56 0.24 -5.61
N GLU A 327 10.53 -0.59 -5.49
CA GLU A 327 9.61 -0.93 -6.58
C GLU A 327 8.17 -0.79 -6.08
N VAL A 328 7.29 -0.28 -6.93
CA VAL A 328 5.88 0.01 -6.59
C VAL A 328 4.93 -0.84 -7.43
N ALA A 329 3.81 -1.24 -6.86
CA ALA A 329 2.70 -1.92 -7.51
C ALA A 329 1.35 -1.35 -7.05
N ARG A 330 0.28 -1.58 -7.82
CA ARG A 330 -1.11 -1.37 -7.39
C ARG A 330 -1.79 -2.73 -7.22
N LEU A 331 -2.47 -2.95 -6.10
CA LEU A 331 -3.10 -4.24 -5.81
C LEU A 331 -4.53 -4.32 -6.37
N GLY A 332 -5.23 -3.20 -6.38
CA GLY A 332 -6.61 -3.04 -6.82
C GLY A 332 -7.25 -1.86 -6.07
N GLY A 333 -8.31 -1.25 -6.61
CA GLY A 333 -8.98 -0.13 -5.95
C GLY A 333 -8.01 1.02 -5.61
N ASP A 334 -8.04 1.43 -4.35
CA ASP A 334 -7.21 2.43 -3.67
C ASP A 334 -5.88 1.89 -3.12
N GLU A 335 -5.63 0.58 -3.19
CA GLU A 335 -4.46 -0.08 -2.58
C GLU A 335 -3.20 -0.05 -3.46
N PHE A 336 -2.10 0.47 -2.91
CA PHE A 336 -0.75 0.46 -3.48
C PHE A 336 0.22 -0.28 -2.56
N ALA A 337 1.28 -0.83 -3.12
CA ALA A 337 2.34 -1.51 -2.38
C ALA A 337 3.72 -1.07 -2.84
N VAL A 338 4.66 -0.96 -1.92
CA VAL A 338 6.07 -0.64 -2.18
C VAL A 338 6.96 -1.71 -1.58
N LEU A 339 7.72 -2.40 -2.44
CA LEU A 339 8.78 -3.31 -2.07
C LEU A 339 10.08 -2.52 -1.87
N LEU A 340 10.76 -2.80 -0.76
CA LEU A 340 12.10 -2.33 -0.41
C LEU A 340 13.02 -3.57 -0.41
N PRO A 341 13.72 -3.89 -1.52
CA PRO A 341 14.56 -5.09 -1.61
C PRO A 341 15.71 -5.12 -0.59
N GLY A 342 16.14 -3.95 -0.12
CA GLY A 342 17.07 -3.82 1.00
C GLY A 342 16.56 -2.80 2.02
N ALA A 343 16.61 -3.17 3.30
CA ALA A 343 16.32 -2.30 4.45
C ALA A 343 17.35 -2.57 5.56
N ASP A 344 17.77 -1.55 6.30
CA ASP A 344 18.69 -1.73 7.44
C ASP A 344 17.94 -2.28 8.68
N SER A 345 16.69 -1.85 8.82
CA SER A 345 15.83 -2.10 9.99
C SER A 345 14.36 -1.77 9.71
N ALA A 346 13.45 -2.28 10.56
CA ALA A 346 12.05 -1.86 10.55
C ALA A 346 11.87 -0.34 10.69
N THR A 347 12.69 0.33 11.50
CA THR A 347 12.69 1.80 11.64
C THR A 347 13.08 2.50 10.33
N SER A 348 14.03 1.96 9.56
CA SER A 348 14.38 2.52 8.24
C SER A 348 13.24 2.39 7.23
N ALA A 349 12.55 1.24 7.22
CA ALA A 349 11.38 1.00 6.36
C ALA A 349 10.20 1.89 6.76
N GLN A 350 9.91 2.04 8.06
CA GLN A 350 8.89 2.95 8.58
C GLN A 350 9.16 4.41 8.19
N ARG A 351 10.43 4.85 8.20
CA ARG A 351 10.80 6.20 7.75
C ARG A 351 10.52 6.41 6.25
N VAL A 352 10.76 5.40 5.41
CA VAL A 352 10.40 5.46 3.99
C VAL A 352 8.87 5.51 3.82
N ALA A 353 8.13 4.66 4.53
CA ALA A 353 6.66 4.68 4.50
C ALA A 353 6.07 6.04 4.92
N ARG A 354 6.60 6.67 5.99
CA ARG A 354 6.20 8.03 6.41
C ARG A 354 6.49 9.10 5.38
N HIS A 355 7.63 9.00 4.68
CA HIS A 355 7.95 9.91 3.57
C HIS A 355 6.94 9.75 2.42
N LEU A 356 6.63 8.50 2.03
CA LEU A 356 5.65 8.23 0.97
C LEU A 356 4.25 8.75 1.34
N VAL A 357 3.77 8.51 2.56
CA VAL A 357 2.47 9.04 3.03
C VAL A 357 2.44 10.57 3.06
N ALA A 358 3.52 11.23 3.49
CA ALA A 358 3.61 12.69 3.48
C ALA A 358 3.58 13.29 2.06
N GLU A 359 4.25 12.65 1.10
CA GLU A 359 4.16 13.01 -0.32
C GLU A 359 2.73 12.83 -0.85
N LEU A 360 2.09 11.69 -0.57
CA LEU A 360 0.69 11.46 -0.97
C LEU A 360 -0.27 12.51 -0.39
N SER A 361 -0.04 12.93 0.85
CA SER A 361 -0.86 13.93 1.55
C SER A 361 -0.61 15.38 1.13
N SER A 362 0.32 15.63 0.20
CA SER A 362 0.48 16.95 -0.39
C SER A 362 -0.69 17.29 -1.33
N PRO A 363 -1.10 18.57 -1.46
CA PRO A 363 -2.22 18.95 -2.33
C PRO A 363 -2.07 18.46 -3.77
N LEU A 364 -3.19 18.08 -4.38
CA LEU A 364 -3.32 17.59 -5.76
C LEU A 364 -4.29 18.51 -6.51
N ASP A 365 -3.94 18.93 -7.72
CA ASP A 365 -4.84 19.70 -8.60
C ASP A 365 -5.56 18.74 -9.53
N LEU A 366 -6.89 18.68 -9.40
CA LEU A 366 -7.75 17.79 -10.16
C LEU A 366 -8.85 18.63 -10.83
N ASP A 367 -8.61 18.95 -12.11
CA ASP A 367 -9.46 19.80 -12.95
C ASP A 367 -9.73 21.20 -12.37
N GLY A 368 -8.76 21.77 -11.63
CA GLY A 368 -8.86 23.09 -10.98
C GLY A 368 -9.39 23.04 -9.54
N LEU A 369 -9.64 21.85 -8.99
CA LEU A 369 -9.96 21.63 -7.58
C LEU A 369 -8.72 21.13 -6.83
N THR A 370 -8.33 21.85 -5.78
CA THR A 370 -7.28 21.41 -4.86
C THR A 370 -7.82 20.36 -3.89
N LEU A 371 -7.42 19.11 -4.06
CA LEU A 371 -7.75 18.00 -3.18
C LEU A 371 -6.56 17.69 -2.24
N VAL A 372 -6.88 17.34 -0.99
CA VAL A 372 -5.93 16.80 -0.01
C VAL A 372 -6.48 15.47 0.45
N LEU A 373 -5.64 14.43 0.42
CA LEU A 373 -6.03 13.07 0.74
C LEU A 373 -5.07 12.52 1.79
N GLU A 374 -5.63 11.88 2.80
CA GLU A 374 -4.84 11.12 3.75
C GLU A 374 -4.52 9.74 3.14
N ALA A 375 -3.43 9.13 3.62
CA ALA A 375 -3.08 7.77 3.26
C ALA A 375 -2.60 7.03 4.50
N SER A 376 -3.05 5.80 4.66
CA SER A 376 -2.68 4.91 5.76
C SER A 376 -1.75 3.82 5.23
N ALA A 377 -0.64 3.56 5.92
CA ALA A 377 0.35 2.59 5.49
C ALA A 377 0.78 1.61 6.59
N GLY A 378 1.04 0.38 6.19
CA GLY A 378 1.50 -0.71 7.06
C GLY A 378 2.81 -1.31 6.58
N VAL A 379 3.74 -1.57 7.50
CA VAL A 379 5.09 -2.02 7.19
C VAL A 379 5.38 -3.40 7.76
N ALA A 380 5.74 -4.35 6.90
CA ALA A 380 6.27 -5.66 7.26
C ALA A 380 7.74 -5.81 6.82
N VAL A 381 8.51 -6.62 7.55
CA VAL A 381 9.97 -6.75 7.37
C VAL A 381 10.38 -8.22 7.43
N TYR A 382 11.20 -8.66 6.48
CA TYR A 382 11.85 -9.96 6.49
C TYR A 382 13.24 -9.86 7.16
N PRO A 383 13.67 -10.86 7.95
CA PRO A 383 12.92 -12.04 8.40
C PRO A 383 12.09 -11.76 9.66
N ASP A 384 12.20 -10.56 10.24
CA ASP A 384 11.68 -10.19 11.57
C ASP A 384 10.17 -10.50 11.75
N HIS A 385 9.37 -10.30 10.71
CA HIS A 385 7.91 -10.43 10.75
C HIS A 385 7.40 -11.65 9.98
N ALA A 386 7.96 -11.97 8.81
CA ALA A 386 7.58 -13.14 8.00
C ALA A 386 8.77 -13.70 7.23
N LEU A 387 8.65 -14.96 6.78
CA LEU A 387 9.67 -15.67 5.99
C LEU A 387 9.28 -15.81 4.50
N ASP A 388 8.03 -15.54 4.15
CA ASP A 388 7.43 -15.70 2.83
C ASP A 388 6.70 -14.41 2.37
N ALA A 389 6.50 -14.27 1.06
CA ALA A 389 5.97 -13.03 0.46
C ALA A 389 4.50 -12.78 0.83
N GLU A 390 3.69 -13.85 0.85
CA GLU A 390 2.27 -13.82 1.22
C GLU A 390 2.09 -13.45 2.71
N GLY A 391 2.98 -13.95 3.57
CA GLY A 391 3.06 -13.62 4.99
C GLY A 391 3.53 -12.19 5.25
N LEU A 392 4.46 -11.65 4.45
CA LEU A 392 4.79 -10.22 4.50
C LEU A 392 3.59 -9.36 4.09
N LEU A 393 2.92 -9.70 2.98
CA LEU A 393 1.77 -8.95 2.48
C LEU A 393 0.64 -8.93 3.50
N ARG A 394 0.31 -10.07 4.11
CA ARG A 394 -0.70 -10.17 5.17
C ARG A 394 -0.34 -9.32 6.39
N ARG A 395 0.93 -9.29 6.79
CA ARG A 395 1.37 -8.52 7.95
C ARG A 395 1.43 -7.02 7.68
N ALA A 396 1.76 -6.62 6.46
CA ALA A 396 1.67 -5.23 6.02
C ALA A 396 0.20 -4.76 5.99
N ASP A 397 -0.72 -5.58 5.51
CA ASP A 397 -2.18 -5.33 5.55
C ASP A 397 -2.70 -5.15 6.99
N VAL A 398 -2.35 -6.06 7.90
CA VAL A 398 -2.70 -5.96 9.33
C VAL A 398 -2.17 -4.67 9.97
N ALA A 399 -0.94 -4.24 9.63
CA ALA A 399 -0.39 -2.98 10.11
C ALA A 399 -1.09 -1.76 9.49
N MET A 400 -1.44 -1.82 8.20
CA MET A 400 -2.13 -0.74 7.48
C MET A 400 -3.51 -0.50 8.06
N TYR A 401 -4.27 -1.56 8.35
CA TYR A 401 -5.55 -1.48 9.02
C TYR A 401 -5.45 -0.85 10.42
N GLN A 402 -4.38 -1.16 11.17
CA GLN A 402 -4.11 -0.51 12.46
C GLN A 402 -3.83 0.99 12.28
N ALA A 403 -2.98 1.36 11.31
CA ALA A 403 -2.68 2.77 11.01
C ALA A 403 -3.94 3.58 10.65
N LYS A 404 -4.87 2.95 9.92
CA LYS A 404 -6.16 3.52 9.52
C LYS A 404 -7.14 3.66 10.68
N ARG A 405 -7.25 2.62 11.53
CA ARG A 405 -8.13 2.63 12.73
C ARG A 405 -7.64 3.64 13.76
N ASP A 406 -6.35 3.61 14.07
CA ASP A 406 -5.73 4.42 15.12
C ASP A 406 -5.35 5.84 14.61
N ARG A 407 -5.62 6.12 13.32
CA ARG A 407 -5.30 7.38 12.59
C ARG A 407 -3.85 7.83 12.74
N THR A 408 -2.90 6.90 12.83
CA THR A 408 -1.46 7.21 12.98
C THR A 408 -0.72 7.37 11.66
N GLY A 409 -1.37 7.05 10.53
CA GLY A 409 -0.85 7.17 9.17
C GLY A 409 0.18 6.11 8.78
N VAL A 410 1.10 5.71 9.68
CA VAL A 410 2.08 4.64 9.40
C VAL A 410 2.39 3.77 10.61
N GLU A 411 1.95 2.52 10.57
CA GLU A 411 2.30 1.49 11.54
C GLU A 411 3.29 0.45 11.02
N VAL A 412 4.05 -0.13 11.94
CA VAL A 412 4.88 -1.31 11.71
C VAL A 412 4.17 -2.50 12.32
N TYR A 413 4.15 -3.63 11.62
CA TYR A 413 3.55 -4.84 12.15
C TYR A 413 4.18 -5.24 13.50
N GLU A 414 3.33 -5.39 14.53
CA GLU A 414 3.70 -5.97 15.82
C GLU A 414 2.84 -7.22 16.06
N SER A 415 3.47 -8.37 16.33
CA SER A 415 2.76 -9.64 16.59
C SER A 415 1.82 -9.61 17.80
N LYS A 416 2.01 -8.66 18.72
CA LYS A 416 1.12 -8.43 19.87
C LYS A 416 -0.18 -7.70 19.50
N ARG A 417 -0.27 -7.14 18.29
CA ARG A 417 -1.43 -6.39 17.79
C ARG A 417 -2.14 -7.11 16.62
N ASP A 418 -1.60 -8.25 16.17
CA ASP A 418 -2.16 -9.02 15.06
C ASP A 418 -3.51 -9.64 15.45
N SER A 419 -4.57 -8.94 15.07
CA SER A 419 -5.96 -9.22 15.42
C SER A 419 -6.76 -9.89 14.29
N ASN A 420 -6.11 -10.23 13.16
CA ASN A 420 -6.73 -10.88 11.99
C ASN A 420 -6.30 -12.35 11.84
N THR A 421 -6.32 -13.08 12.95
CA THR A 421 -6.14 -14.55 13.01
C THR A 421 -7.51 -15.25 12.98
N PRO A 422 -7.63 -16.55 12.62
CA PRO A 422 -8.83 -17.37 12.88
C PRO A 422 -9.48 -17.19 14.26
N ASP A 423 -8.70 -16.80 15.27
CA ASP A 423 -9.14 -16.21 16.54
C ASP A 423 -10.33 -15.25 16.44
N ARG A 424 -10.40 -14.37 15.42
CA ARG A 424 -11.49 -13.40 15.27
C ARG A 424 -12.82 -14.05 14.88
N LEU A 425 -12.79 -15.19 14.16
CA LEU A 425 -13.97 -16.01 13.88
C LEU A 425 -14.38 -16.83 15.11
N GLY A 426 -13.41 -17.32 15.88
CA GLY A 426 -13.67 -17.92 17.20
C GLY A 426 -14.35 -16.92 18.13
N LEU A 427 -13.74 -15.75 18.31
CA LEU A 427 -14.19 -14.68 19.20
C LEU A 427 -15.57 -14.13 18.80
N LEU A 428 -15.95 -14.17 17.52
CA LEU A 428 -17.32 -13.87 17.08
C LEU A 428 -18.32 -14.93 17.58
N GLY A 429 -17.97 -16.21 17.45
CA GLY A 429 -18.77 -17.31 18.00
C GLY A 429 -18.86 -17.26 19.53
N ASP A 430 -17.77 -16.89 20.19
CA ASP A 430 -17.67 -16.73 21.63
C ASP A 430 -18.50 -15.55 22.14
N LEU A 431 -18.44 -14.39 21.46
CA LEU A 431 -19.24 -13.22 21.79
C LEU A 431 -20.73 -13.51 21.68
N ARG A 432 -21.15 -14.20 20.62
CA ARG A 432 -22.56 -14.62 20.46
C ARG A 432 -23.00 -15.53 21.60
N ARG A 433 -22.21 -16.57 21.94
CA ARG A 433 -22.48 -17.46 23.07
C ARG A 433 -22.52 -16.70 24.41
N ALA A 434 -21.60 -15.75 24.63
CA ALA A 434 -21.52 -14.96 25.85
C ALA A 434 -22.73 -14.01 26.03
N LEU A 435 -23.26 -13.45 24.94
CA LEU A 435 -24.51 -12.68 24.96
C LEU A 435 -25.71 -13.58 25.27
N ASP A 436 -25.82 -14.74 24.61
CA ASP A 436 -26.91 -15.70 24.83
C ASP A 436 -26.88 -16.31 26.25
N ALA A 437 -25.70 -16.50 26.84
CA ALA A 437 -25.49 -17.02 28.19
C ALA A 437 -25.51 -15.94 29.30
N GLY A 438 -25.50 -14.65 28.94
CA GLY A 438 -25.48 -13.54 29.90
C GLY A 438 -24.14 -13.33 30.62
N GLU A 439 -23.03 -13.71 29.99
CA GLU A 439 -21.65 -13.58 30.52
C GLU A 439 -21.05 -12.17 30.29
N VAL A 440 -21.71 -11.32 29.51
CA VAL A 440 -21.31 -9.93 29.26
C VAL A 440 -21.84 -9.03 30.39
N GLU A 441 -20.96 -8.30 31.07
CA GLU A 441 -21.36 -7.43 32.18
C GLU A 441 -21.56 -5.97 31.74
N LEU A 442 -22.52 -5.28 32.36
CA LEU A 442 -22.60 -3.83 32.32
C LEU A 442 -21.92 -3.21 33.54
N HIS A 443 -20.94 -2.35 33.27
CA HIS A 443 -20.39 -1.39 34.22
C HIS A 443 -21.08 -0.03 34.03
N TYR A 444 -21.06 0.80 35.07
CA TYR A 444 -21.72 2.10 35.09
C TYR A 444 -20.72 3.18 35.50
N GLN A 445 -20.59 4.22 34.67
CA GLN A 445 -19.74 5.38 34.95
C GLN A 445 -20.61 6.62 35.27
N PRO A 446 -20.35 7.35 36.36
CA PRO A 446 -21.19 8.48 36.74
C PRO A 446 -20.82 9.77 36.00
N LYS A 447 -21.84 10.43 35.43
CA LYS A 447 -21.81 11.83 34.98
C LYS A 447 -22.13 12.73 36.18
N VAL A 448 -21.28 13.71 36.50
CA VAL A 448 -21.41 14.54 37.71
C VAL A 448 -21.34 16.02 37.36
N ARG A 449 -22.26 16.80 37.95
CA ARG A 449 -22.30 18.26 37.82
C ARG A 449 -21.29 18.91 38.76
N PHE A 450 -20.93 20.15 38.48
CA PHE A 450 -19.97 20.92 39.30
C PHE A 450 -20.43 21.22 40.73
N ASP A 451 -21.71 21.00 41.06
CA ASP A 451 -22.30 21.04 42.41
C ASP A 451 -22.15 19.71 43.21
N GLY A 452 -21.64 18.65 42.56
CA GLY A 452 -21.45 17.32 43.14
C GLY A 452 -22.64 16.36 42.99
N GLN A 453 -23.73 16.76 42.33
CA GLN A 453 -24.86 15.88 42.03
C GLN A 453 -24.57 14.98 40.82
N VAL A 454 -25.02 13.72 40.90
CA VAL A 454 -24.95 12.77 39.78
C VAL A 454 -26.07 13.10 38.79
N ALA A 455 -25.69 13.52 37.58
CA ALA A 455 -26.62 13.83 36.49
C ALA A 455 -27.18 12.56 35.82
N GLY A 456 -26.34 11.53 35.71
CA GLY A 456 -26.67 10.28 35.03
C GLY A 456 -25.59 9.21 35.24
N LEU A 457 -25.83 8.01 34.72
CA LEU A 457 -24.86 6.92 34.64
C LEU A 457 -24.75 6.43 33.20
N GLU A 458 -23.56 6.32 32.64
CA GLU A 458 -23.37 5.66 31.34
C GLU A 458 -23.17 4.15 31.53
N ALA A 459 -23.91 3.33 30.79
CA ALA A 459 -23.82 1.87 30.79
C ALA A 459 -22.79 1.39 29.76
N LEU A 460 -21.64 0.95 30.27
CA LEU A 460 -20.49 0.56 29.49
C LEU A 460 -20.30 -0.97 29.51
N VAL A 461 -20.32 -1.58 28.33
CA VAL A 461 -20.21 -3.04 28.14
C VAL A 461 -18.80 -3.53 28.52
N ARG A 462 -18.72 -4.63 29.26
CA ARG A 462 -17.47 -5.28 29.66
C ARG A 462 -17.59 -6.79 29.48
N TRP A 463 -16.66 -7.39 28.74
CA TRP A 463 -16.65 -8.83 28.50
C TRP A 463 -15.43 -9.47 29.18
N VAL A 464 -15.68 -10.53 29.95
CA VAL A 464 -14.65 -11.37 30.56
C VAL A 464 -14.71 -12.74 29.89
N HIS A 465 -13.91 -12.92 28.85
CA HIS A 465 -13.80 -14.18 28.12
C HIS A 465 -13.13 -15.26 28.99
N PRO A 466 -13.62 -16.51 29.03
CA PRO A 466 -13.06 -17.56 29.88
C PRO A 466 -11.56 -17.81 29.68
N GLU A 467 -11.08 -17.75 28.43
CA GLU A 467 -9.69 -18.04 28.08
C GLU A 467 -8.82 -16.78 27.91
N ARG A 468 -9.41 -15.64 27.51
CA ARG A 468 -8.68 -14.39 27.19
C ARG A 468 -8.69 -13.38 28.34
N GLY A 469 -9.50 -13.61 29.38
CA GLY A 469 -9.73 -12.62 30.44
C GLY A 469 -10.53 -11.43 29.92
N ARG A 470 -10.18 -10.21 30.33
CA ARG A 470 -10.92 -9.00 29.95
C ARG A 470 -10.62 -8.60 28.51
N VAL A 471 -11.62 -8.72 27.63
CA VAL A 471 -11.54 -8.24 26.25
C VAL A 471 -11.87 -6.74 26.22
N PRO A 472 -11.04 -5.89 25.58
CA PRO A 472 -11.33 -4.47 25.40
C PRO A 472 -12.65 -4.22 24.63
N PRO A 473 -13.46 -3.20 25.00
CA PRO A 473 -14.67 -2.84 24.27
C PRO A 473 -14.45 -2.66 22.77
N ASP A 474 -13.45 -1.88 22.40
CA ASP A 474 -13.14 -1.49 21.02
C ASP A 474 -12.86 -2.71 20.11
N GLU A 475 -12.29 -3.78 20.69
CA GLU A 475 -12.00 -5.03 19.98
C GLU A 475 -13.29 -5.79 19.64
N PHE A 476 -14.15 -6.05 20.62
CA PHE A 476 -15.37 -6.85 20.40
C PHE A 476 -16.50 -6.04 19.74
N ILE A 477 -16.55 -4.72 19.92
CA ILE A 477 -17.49 -3.84 19.22
C ILE A 477 -17.17 -3.82 17.71
N ALA A 478 -15.90 -3.63 17.32
CA ALA A 478 -15.50 -3.68 15.91
C ALA A 478 -15.78 -5.05 15.27
N ILE A 479 -15.71 -6.14 16.03
CA ILE A 479 -16.14 -7.48 15.59
C ILE A 479 -17.66 -7.53 15.39
N ALA A 480 -18.45 -7.02 16.34
CA ALA A 480 -19.91 -7.00 16.23
C ALA A 480 -20.42 -6.13 15.07
N GLU A 481 -19.77 -5.00 14.79
CA GLU A 481 -20.07 -4.13 13.63
C GLU A 481 -19.77 -4.82 12.29
N SER A 482 -18.56 -5.36 12.14
CA SER A 482 -18.13 -6.02 10.90
C SER A 482 -18.89 -7.32 10.60
N SER A 483 -19.40 -8.01 11.63
CA SER A 483 -20.18 -9.26 11.49
C SER A 483 -21.70 -9.09 11.44
N GLY A 484 -22.22 -7.89 11.76
CA GLY A 484 -23.67 -7.65 11.86
C GLY A 484 -24.31 -8.12 13.16
N LEU A 485 -23.53 -8.40 14.21
CA LEU A 485 -24.03 -8.78 15.54
C LEU A 485 -24.52 -7.59 16.38
N MET A 486 -24.31 -6.34 15.94
CA MET A 486 -24.71 -5.13 16.69
C MET A 486 -26.16 -5.13 17.21
N PRO A 487 -27.19 -5.51 16.43
CA PRO A 487 -28.56 -5.51 16.94
C PRO A 487 -28.76 -6.45 18.14
N HIS A 488 -28.06 -7.58 18.17
CA HIS A 488 -28.09 -8.53 19.29
C HIS A 488 -27.38 -7.99 20.53
N LEU A 489 -26.23 -7.32 20.32
CA LEU A 489 -25.50 -6.64 21.39
C LEU A 489 -26.33 -5.48 21.97
N THR A 490 -26.88 -4.61 21.13
CA THR A 490 -27.73 -3.47 21.52
C THR A 490 -28.98 -3.94 22.26
N GLU A 491 -29.64 -5.02 21.81
CA GLU A 491 -30.76 -5.64 22.53
C GLU A 491 -30.34 -6.14 23.92
N TYR A 492 -29.24 -6.88 24.03
CA TYR A 492 -28.73 -7.39 25.30
C TYR A 492 -28.42 -6.25 26.29
N VAL A 493 -27.76 -5.19 25.81
CA VAL A 493 -27.40 -4.02 26.62
C VAL A 493 -28.65 -3.28 27.10
N LEU A 494 -29.63 -3.02 26.21
CA LEU A 494 -30.88 -2.36 26.56
C LEU A 494 -31.69 -3.16 27.59
N GLU A 495 -31.86 -4.47 27.39
CA GLU A 495 -32.62 -5.32 28.32
C GLU A 495 -31.93 -5.36 29.71
N THR A 496 -30.60 -5.50 29.73
CA THR A 496 -29.81 -5.55 30.98
C THR A 496 -29.79 -4.20 31.71
N ALA A 497 -29.66 -3.10 30.98
CA ALA A 497 -29.68 -1.73 31.52
C ALA A 497 -31.06 -1.38 32.09
N LEU A 498 -32.14 -1.64 31.35
CA LEU A 498 -33.50 -1.37 31.82
C LEU A 498 -33.88 -2.22 33.04
N ALA A 499 -33.50 -3.50 33.07
CA ALA A 499 -33.67 -4.34 34.24
C ALA A 499 -32.87 -3.79 35.45
N GLN A 500 -31.70 -3.17 35.25
CA GLN A 500 -30.92 -2.55 36.32
C GLN A 500 -31.54 -1.21 36.78
N VAL A 501 -32.06 -0.39 35.86
CA VAL A 501 -32.81 0.84 36.17
C VAL A 501 -34.05 0.50 37.00
N ALA A 502 -34.85 -0.48 36.60
CA ALA A 502 -36.03 -0.91 37.36
C ALA A 502 -35.68 -1.29 38.81
N ARG A 503 -34.60 -2.05 39.02
CA ARG A 503 -34.08 -2.43 40.34
C ARG A 503 -33.62 -1.22 41.17
N TRP A 504 -32.91 -0.27 40.57
CA TRP A 504 -32.50 0.95 41.26
C TRP A 504 -33.69 1.83 41.65
N ARG A 505 -34.69 1.96 40.77
CA ARG A 505 -35.92 2.70 41.05
C ARG A 505 -36.71 2.08 42.20
N ALA A 506 -36.79 0.75 42.28
CA ALA A 506 -37.38 0.03 43.41
C ALA A 506 -36.61 0.23 44.73
N GLN A 507 -35.32 0.58 44.66
CA GLN A 507 -34.47 0.94 45.80
C GLN A 507 -34.48 2.46 46.11
N GLY A 508 -35.31 3.25 45.43
CA GLY A 508 -35.41 4.71 45.61
C GLY A 508 -34.31 5.52 44.90
N LEU A 509 -33.52 4.90 44.03
CA LEU A 509 -32.51 5.56 43.20
C LEU A 509 -33.10 5.95 41.84
N PHE A 510 -33.23 7.26 41.61
CA PHE A 510 -33.89 7.83 40.42
C PHE A 510 -32.90 8.58 39.52
N VAL A 511 -31.88 7.86 39.04
CA VAL A 511 -30.83 8.40 38.14
C VAL A 511 -31.08 7.85 36.72
N PRO A 512 -31.00 8.68 35.65
CA PRO A 512 -31.11 8.19 34.28
C PRO A 512 -29.86 7.39 33.89
N VAL A 513 -30.05 6.40 33.02
CA VAL A 513 -28.96 5.59 32.46
C VAL A 513 -28.84 5.87 30.97
N ALA A 514 -27.64 6.22 30.54
CA ALA A 514 -27.26 6.37 29.14
C ALA A 514 -26.77 5.04 28.56
N VAL A 515 -27.16 4.74 27.31
CA VAL A 515 -26.79 3.53 26.57
C VAL A 515 -26.38 3.94 25.16
N ASN A 516 -25.18 3.55 24.75
CA ASN A 516 -24.67 3.72 23.39
C ASN A 516 -25.44 2.84 22.38
N VAL A 517 -25.77 3.40 21.22
CA VAL A 517 -26.55 2.76 20.15
C VAL A 517 -25.81 2.92 18.81
N SER A 518 -25.72 1.84 18.02
CA SER A 518 -25.01 1.89 16.74
C SER A 518 -25.81 2.65 15.66
N PRO A 519 -25.14 3.24 14.64
CA PRO A 519 -25.82 3.81 13.47
C PRO A 519 -26.80 2.84 12.81
N ARG A 520 -26.42 1.55 12.71
CA ARG A 520 -27.26 0.52 12.08
C ARG A 520 -28.57 0.27 12.84
N ASP A 521 -28.54 0.34 14.17
CA ASP A 521 -29.74 0.18 15.00
C ASP A 521 -30.71 1.37 14.78
N VAL A 522 -30.19 2.60 14.72
CA VAL A 522 -30.99 3.80 14.45
C VAL A 522 -31.62 3.76 13.04
N HIS A 523 -30.91 3.22 12.05
CA HIS A 523 -31.44 3.04 10.69
C HIS A 523 -32.36 1.81 10.53
N THR A 524 -32.50 0.95 11.56
CA THR A 524 -33.32 -0.27 11.51
C THR A 524 -34.80 0.05 11.71
N PRO A 525 -35.68 -0.31 10.74
CA PRO A 525 -37.12 -0.07 10.86
C PRO A 525 -37.72 -0.67 12.13
N GLY A 526 -38.49 0.14 12.87
CA GLY A 526 -39.16 -0.29 14.10
C GLY A 526 -38.32 -0.20 15.37
N PHE A 527 -37.04 0.23 15.30
CA PHE A 527 -36.17 0.35 16.48
C PHE A 527 -36.81 1.14 17.64
N ALA A 528 -37.37 2.33 17.35
CA ALA A 528 -38.06 3.17 18.34
C ALA A 528 -39.19 2.44 19.09
N GLY A 529 -40.03 1.69 18.34
CA GLY A 529 -41.10 0.88 18.93
C GLY A 529 -40.57 -0.28 19.78
N SER A 530 -39.45 -0.88 19.39
CA SER A 530 -38.79 -1.92 20.18
C SER A 530 -38.26 -1.39 21.52
N VAL A 531 -37.71 -0.16 21.55
CA VAL A 531 -37.26 0.50 22.78
C VAL A 531 -38.46 0.81 23.69
N ALA A 532 -39.56 1.35 23.14
CA ALA A 532 -40.79 1.61 23.88
C ALA A 532 -41.39 0.33 24.50
N ALA A 533 -41.39 -0.79 23.75
CA ALA A 533 -41.85 -2.09 24.26
C ALA A 533 -41.00 -2.62 25.43
N ARG A 534 -39.67 -2.46 25.38
CA ARG A 534 -38.78 -2.86 26.50
C ARG A 534 -38.96 -1.94 27.72
N LEU A 535 -39.11 -0.64 27.54
CA LEU A 535 -39.43 0.30 28.63
C LEU A 535 -40.72 -0.09 29.35
N ALA A 536 -41.78 -0.41 28.59
CA ALA A 536 -43.04 -0.89 29.14
C ALA A 536 -42.90 -2.21 29.89
N ARG A 537 -42.18 -3.20 29.32
CA ARG A 537 -41.91 -4.52 29.94
C ARG A 537 -41.24 -4.40 31.31
N HIS A 538 -40.27 -3.49 31.46
CA HIS A 538 -39.53 -3.28 32.72
C HIS A 538 -40.18 -2.26 33.67
N GLY A 539 -41.31 -1.65 33.30
CA GLY A 539 -41.96 -0.60 34.10
C GLY A 539 -41.09 0.66 34.26
N VAL A 540 -40.17 0.92 33.33
CA VAL A 540 -39.23 2.04 33.39
C VAL A 540 -39.81 3.23 32.63
N PRO A 541 -39.95 4.42 33.25
CA PRO A 541 -40.41 5.61 32.54
C PRO A 541 -39.32 6.06 31.56
N ALA A 542 -39.71 6.39 30.32
CA ALA A 542 -38.79 6.68 29.22
C ALA A 542 -37.69 7.70 29.55
N ARG A 543 -38.00 8.75 30.35
CA ARG A 543 -37.04 9.75 30.84
C ARG A 543 -35.89 9.23 31.72
N ALA A 544 -35.94 7.97 32.14
CA ALA A 544 -34.87 7.29 32.87
C ALA A 544 -33.91 6.51 31.95
N LEU A 545 -34.21 6.44 30.65
CA LEU A 545 -33.31 5.99 29.60
C LEU A 545 -32.84 7.21 28.79
N GLN A 546 -31.55 7.24 28.53
CA GLN A 546 -30.92 8.12 27.56
C GLN A 546 -30.21 7.24 26.54
N LEU A 547 -30.30 7.60 25.26
CA LEU A 547 -29.57 6.91 24.21
C LEU A 547 -28.47 7.83 23.68
N GLU A 548 -27.26 7.30 23.58
CA GLU A 548 -26.09 7.96 23.01
C GLU A 548 -25.93 7.49 21.57
N ILE A 549 -25.79 8.46 20.67
CA ILE A 549 -25.58 8.26 19.24
C ILE A 549 -24.34 9.03 18.80
N THR A 550 -23.50 8.44 17.96
CA THR A 550 -22.35 9.18 17.40
C THR A 550 -22.79 10.12 16.29
N GLU A 551 -21.95 11.10 15.96
CA GLU A 551 -22.19 12.01 14.82
C GLU A 551 -22.37 11.27 13.49
N HIS A 552 -21.72 10.12 13.31
CA HIS A 552 -21.72 9.35 12.06
C HIS A 552 -23.10 8.79 11.68
N VAL A 553 -24.02 8.66 12.65
CA VAL A 553 -25.43 8.29 12.42
C VAL A 553 -26.10 9.22 11.40
N LEU A 554 -25.63 10.46 11.29
CA LEU A 554 -26.21 11.51 10.46
C LEU A 554 -25.72 11.51 9.00
N LEU A 555 -24.72 10.69 8.66
CA LEU A 555 -24.07 10.71 7.35
C LEU A 555 -24.62 9.65 6.38
N GLU A 556 -25.26 8.58 6.87
CA GLU A 556 -25.79 7.49 6.03
C GLU A 556 -27.20 7.80 5.47
N ASP A 557 -28.22 8.00 6.33
CA ASP A 557 -29.58 8.41 5.93
C ASP A 557 -30.14 9.45 6.93
N PRO A 558 -29.84 10.75 6.73
CA PRO A 558 -30.17 11.80 7.69
C PRO A 558 -31.67 11.91 8.00
N GLN A 559 -32.54 11.59 7.04
CA GLN A 559 -33.98 11.70 7.21
C GLN A 559 -34.51 10.53 8.07
N ARG A 560 -34.09 9.30 7.77
CA ARG A 560 -34.49 8.12 8.56
C ARG A 560 -33.96 8.17 9.99
N ALA A 561 -32.73 8.66 10.16
CA ALA A 561 -32.18 8.93 11.49
C ALA A 561 -33.06 9.94 12.24
N ALA A 562 -33.40 11.08 11.63
CA ALA A 562 -34.27 12.08 12.24
C ALA A 562 -35.67 11.52 12.59
N ASP A 563 -36.28 10.72 11.71
CA ASP A 563 -37.60 10.12 11.93
C ASP A 563 -37.58 9.11 13.10
N THR A 564 -36.54 8.27 13.19
CA THR A 564 -36.38 7.30 14.30
C THR A 564 -36.15 8.02 15.64
N LEU A 565 -35.33 9.07 15.63
CA LEU A 565 -35.04 9.91 16.80
C LEU A 565 -36.27 10.71 17.26
N ALA A 566 -37.09 11.19 16.31
CA ALA A 566 -38.39 11.80 16.60
C ALA A 566 -39.36 10.79 17.23
N GLY A 567 -39.36 9.54 16.78
CA GLY A 567 -40.12 8.45 17.41
C GLY A 567 -39.67 8.16 18.86
N LEU A 568 -38.37 8.02 19.10
CA LEU A 568 -37.78 7.80 20.42
C LEU A 568 -38.09 8.95 21.40
N THR A 569 -37.91 10.18 20.96
CA THR A 569 -38.22 11.36 21.78
C THR A 569 -39.71 11.60 21.97
N GLY A 570 -40.55 11.23 20.98
CA GLY A 570 -42.01 11.17 21.13
C GLY A 570 -42.49 10.18 22.20
N HIS A 571 -41.73 9.10 22.45
CA HIS A 571 -41.93 8.22 23.59
C HIS A 571 -41.35 8.76 24.91
N GLY A 572 -40.65 9.89 24.90
CA GLY A 572 -40.05 10.53 26.06
C GLY A 572 -38.66 10.00 26.46
N VAL A 573 -37.99 9.27 25.57
CA VAL A 573 -36.58 8.87 25.73
C VAL A 573 -35.69 10.08 25.48
N LYS A 574 -34.61 10.25 26.27
CA LYS A 574 -33.63 11.31 26.01
C LYS A 574 -32.62 10.87 24.95
N MET A 575 -32.20 11.80 24.09
CA MET A 575 -31.11 11.59 23.14
C MET A 575 -29.91 12.46 23.51
N SER A 576 -28.71 11.87 23.39
CA SER A 576 -27.41 12.49 23.56
C SER A 576 -26.57 12.26 22.32
N LEU A 577 -25.85 13.29 21.87
CA LEU A 577 -24.86 13.18 20.81
C LEU A 577 -23.48 12.91 21.42
N ASP A 578 -22.78 11.91 20.91
CA ASP A 578 -21.48 11.45 21.41
C ASP A 578 -20.32 11.69 20.43
N ASP A 579 -19.10 11.64 20.94
CA ASP A 579 -17.83 11.86 20.23
C ASP A 579 -17.74 13.18 19.43
N PHE A 580 -18.44 14.23 19.88
CA PHE A 580 -18.59 15.47 19.11
C PHE A 580 -17.25 16.17 18.87
N GLY A 581 -17.02 16.57 17.62
CA GLY A 581 -15.79 17.25 17.17
C GLY A 581 -14.78 16.35 16.46
N THR A 582 -14.95 15.02 16.48
CA THR A 582 -14.02 14.06 15.84
C THR A 582 -14.37 13.74 14.37
N GLY A 583 -15.45 14.34 13.84
CA GLY A 583 -16.05 14.09 12.53
C GLY A 583 -16.48 15.36 11.75
N TYR A 584 -17.33 15.19 10.74
CA TYR A 584 -17.85 16.26 9.89
C TYR A 584 -19.25 16.73 10.32
N SER A 585 -19.32 17.41 11.48
CA SER A 585 -20.57 17.97 12.00
C SER A 585 -21.14 19.09 11.12
N SER A 586 -22.25 18.81 10.44
CA SER A 586 -23.05 19.83 9.77
C SER A 586 -24.01 20.50 10.76
N LEU A 587 -23.75 21.76 11.12
CA LEU A 587 -24.59 22.57 12.01
C LEU A 587 -26.07 22.61 11.59
N VAL A 588 -26.34 22.52 10.28
CA VAL A 588 -27.69 22.46 9.70
C VAL A 588 -28.43 21.16 10.08
N HIS A 589 -27.70 20.05 10.19
CA HIS A 589 -28.24 18.77 10.61
C HIS A 589 -28.39 18.73 12.13
N LEU A 590 -27.38 19.18 12.89
CA LEU A 590 -27.42 19.25 14.35
C LEU A 590 -28.69 19.98 14.87
N ARG A 591 -29.02 21.12 14.26
CA ARG A 591 -30.23 21.91 14.62
C ARG A 591 -31.56 21.18 14.38
N LYS A 592 -31.61 20.16 13.53
CA LYS A 592 -32.85 19.42 13.21
C LYS A 592 -33.08 18.21 14.12
N LEU A 593 -32.09 17.81 14.92
CA LEU A 593 -32.16 16.60 15.71
C LEU A 593 -32.82 16.86 17.07
N PRO A 594 -33.67 15.95 17.56
CA PRO A 594 -34.26 16.05 18.88
C PRO A 594 -33.26 15.55 19.95
N VAL A 595 -32.06 16.11 19.97
CA VAL A 595 -31.04 15.86 21.01
C VAL A 595 -31.20 16.81 22.18
N SER A 596 -30.74 16.40 23.37
CA SER A 596 -30.84 17.16 24.63
C SER A 596 -29.52 17.29 25.39
N GLU A 597 -28.52 16.52 24.99
CA GLU A 597 -27.17 16.49 25.56
C GLU A 597 -26.16 16.34 24.41
N LEU A 598 -25.00 16.98 24.56
CA LEU A 598 -23.85 16.87 23.66
C LEU A 598 -22.62 16.53 24.50
N LYS A 599 -21.92 15.47 24.14
CA LYS A 599 -20.70 15.01 24.80
C LYS A 599 -19.48 15.45 23.99
N ILE A 600 -18.56 16.16 24.63
CA ILE A 600 -17.29 16.59 24.03
C ILE A 600 -16.29 15.45 24.21
N ASP A 601 -15.72 14.97 23.09
CA ASP A 601 -14.77 13.86 23.10
C ASP A 601 -13.53 14.12 23.98
N ARG A 602 -13.02 13.03 24.57
CA ARG A 602 -11.85 13.00 25.43
C ARG A 602 -10.58 13.54 24.75
N SER A 603 -10.42 13.43 23.43
CA SER A 603 -9.20 13.90 22.75
C SER A 603 -8.97 15.41 22.92
N PHE A 604 -10.05 16.20 22.89
CA PHE A 604 -10.00 17.65 23.15
C PHE A 604 -9.87 17.94 24.65
N VAL A 605 -10.66 17.24 25.48
CA VAL A 605 -10.67 17.46 26.94
C VAL A 605 -9.33 17.14 27.60
N ALA A 606 -8.65 16.06 27.17
CA ALA A 606 -7.36 15.65 27.72
C ALA A 606 -6.20 16.62 27.40
N ARG A 607 -6.35 17.48 26.39
CA ARG A 607 -5.34 18.48 25.99
C ARG A 607 -5.72 19.92 26.41
N LEU A 608 -6.94 20.13 26.92
CA LEU A 608 -7.46 21.41 27.43
C LEU A 608 -6.52 22.17 28.38
N ALA A 609 -5.70 21.46 29.15
CA ALA A 609 -4.75 22.05 30.09
C ALA A 609 -3.46 22.58 29.41
N ILE A 610 -3.10 22.05 28.25
CA ILE A 610 -1.75 22.17 27.66
C ILE A 610 -1.78 22.90 26.31
N ASP A 611 -2.85 22.73 25.53
CA ASP A 611 -3.02 23.34 24.21
C ASP A 611 -4.09 24.44 24.23
N ASN A 612 -3.77 25.59 23.62
CA ASN A 612 -4.71 26.70 23.49
C ASN A 612 -5.70 26.47 22.34
N GLU A 613 -5.33 25.74 21.29
CA GLU A 613 -6.24 25.47 20.16
C GLU A 613 -7.37 24.53 20.58
N ASP A 614 -7.06 23.44 21.30
CA ASP A 614 -8.09 22.58 21.90
C ASP A 614 -8.96 23.33 22.91
N ALA A 615 -8.38 24.26 23.69
CA ALA A 615 -9.16 25.05 24.63
C ALA A 615 -10.17 25.98 23.94
N GLU A 616 -9.80 26.57 22.80
CA GLU A 616 -10.75 27.34 21.98
C GLU A 616 -11.79 26.43 21.31
N ILE A 617 -11.44 25.21 20.88
CA ILE A 617 -12.41 24.22 20.35
C ILE A 617 -13.44 23.82 21.41
N VAL A 618 -12.99 23.49 22.63
CA VAL A 618 -13.88 23.14 23.75
C VAL A 618 -14.79 24.33 24.11
N ARG A 619 -14.25 25.55 24.20
CA ARG A 619 -15.03 26.76 24.44
C ARG A 619 -16.09 26.99 23.36
N CYS A 620 -15.70 26.96 22.08
CA CYS A 620 -16.63 27.15 20.96
C CYS A 620 -17.71 26.06 20.91
N THR A 621 -17.37 24.83 21.30
CA THR A 621 -18.32 23.70 21.39
C THR A 621 -19.35 23.93 22.50
N ILE A 622 -18.93 24.42 23.67
CA ILE A 622 -19.84 24.77 24.77
C ILE A 622 -20.76 25.91 24.34
N ASP A 623 -20.19 27.01 23.83
CA ASP A 623 -20.94 28.19 23.35
C ASP A 623 -21.99 27.81 22.29
N LEU A 624 -21.63 26.91 21.35
CA LEU A 624 -22.53 26.37 20.33
C LEU A 624 -23.67 25.54 20.94
N ALA A 625 -23.35 24.59 21.80
CA ALA A 625 -24.33 23.68 22.40
C ALA A 625 -25.36 24.46 23.25
N HIS A 626 -24.90 25.42 24.06
CA HIS A 626 -25.76 26.32 24.83
C HIS A 626 -26.63 27.20 23.92
N SER A 627 -26.09 27.70 22.80
CA SER A 627 -26.85 28.45 21.79
C SER A 627 -27.95 27.61 21.12
N LEU A 628 -27.81 26.29 21.11
CA LEU A 628 -28.82 25.32 20.65
C LEU A 628 -29.74 24.81 21.77
N GLY A 629 -29.52 25.22 23.03
CA GLY A 629 -30.30 24.76 24.19
C GLY A 629 -29.94 23.35 24.69
N LEU A 630 -28.77 22.84 24.33
CA LEU A 630 -28.28 21.51 24.71
C LEU A 630 -27.46 21.59 26.01
N LEU A 631 -27.52 20.52 26.83
CA LEU A 631 -26.61 20.34 27.95
C LEU A 631 -25.25 19.81 27.46
N VAL A 632 -24.15 20.23 28.08
CA VAL A 632 -22.80 19.80 27.69
C VAL A 632 -22.17 18.90 28.74
N VAL A 633 -21.66 17.75 28.30
CA VAL A 633 -20.87 16.83 29.12
C VAL A 633 -19.46 16.72 28.56
N ALA A 634 -18.43 16.98 29.37
CA ALA A 634 -17.04 16.73 28.95
C ALA A 634 -16.59 15.30 29.32
N GLU A 635 -16.13 14.53 28.33
CA GLU A 635 -15.62 13.17 28.50
C GLU A 635 -14.16 13.15 28.98
N GLY A 636 -13.77 12.07 29.66
CA GLY A 636 -12.36 11.79 29.93
C GLY A 636 -11.63 12.76 30.87
N VAL A 637 -12.31 13.39 31.83
CA VAL A 637 -11.65 14.26 32.84
C VAL A 637 -10.84 13.42 33.84
N GLU A 638 -9.53 13.60 33.88
CA GLU A 638 -8.60 12.80 34.71
C GLU A 638 -7.94 13.56 35.86
N ASP A 639 -7.90 14.90 35.79
CA ASP A 639 -7.15 15.76 36.73
C ASP A 639 -7.94 17.02 37.16
N ASP A 640 -7.52 17.59 38.30
CA ASP A 640 -8.17 18.76 38.90
C ASP A 640 -8.06 20.04 38.05
N GLU A 641 -7.02 20.21 37.22
CA GLU A 641 -6.85 21.41 36.39
C GLU A 641 -7.83 21.42 35.22
N THR A 642 -7.97 20.28 34.53
CA THR A 642 -8.99 20.08 33.49
C THR A 642 -10.40 20.29 34.05
N TRP A 643 -10.67 19.80 35.27
CA TRP A 643 -11.94 20.06 35.97
C TRP A 643 -12.16 21.55 36.25
N GLU A 644 -11.15 22.28 36.74
CA GLU A 644 -11.27 23.72 37.01
C GLU A 644 -11.48 24.53 35.72
N ARG A 645 -10.75 24.23 34.63
CA ARG A 645 -10.96 24.88 33.32
C ARG A 645 -12.36 24.63 32.76
N LEU A 646 -12.87 23.41 32.80
CA LEU A 646 -14.23 23.10 32.33
C LEU A 646 -15.32 23.83 33.13
N ARG A 647 -15.10 24.03 34.44
CA ARG A 647 -15.99 24.85 35.28
C ARG A 647 -15.98 26.31 34.86
N ASP A 648 -14.80 26.87 34.61
CA ASP A 648 -14.64 28.28 34.21
C ASP A 648 -15.16 28.54 32.78
N LEU A 649 -15.13 27.51 31.92
CA LEU A 649 -15.81 27.47 30.61
C LEU A 649 -17.32 27.18 30.70
N HIS A 650 -17.90 27.12 31.90
CA HIS A 650 -19.35 26.93 32.15
C HIS A 650 -19.95 25.61 31.62
N CYS A 651 -19.16 24.54 31.49
CA CYS A 651 -19.67 23.21 31.16
C CYS A 651 -20.72 22.72 32.20
N ASP A 652 -21.72 21.92 31.80
CA ASP A 652 -22.84 21.54 32.70
C ASP A 652 -22.50 20.36 33.62
N ALA A 653 -21.81 19.35 33.08
CA ALA A 653 -21.38 18.16 33.80
C ALA A 653 -20.12 17.55 33.18
N VAL A 654 -19.48 16.63 33.90
CA VAL A 654 -18.28 15.94 33.44
C VAL A 654 -18.34 14.44 33.73
N GLN A 655 -17.60 13.69 32.92
CA GLN A 655 -17.38 12.26 33.05
C GLN A 655 -15.87 11.98 32.95
N GLY A 656 -15.36 11.05 33.76
CA GLY A 656 -13.95 10.70 33.71
C GLY A 656 -13.41 10.00 34.95
N TRP A 657 -12.12 9.66 34.92
CA TRP A 657 -11.45 8.91 35.99
C TRP A 657 -11.34 9.71 37.29
N LEU A 658 -11.28 11.05 37.22
CA LEU A 658 -11.28 11.93 38.39
C LEU A 658 -12.52 11.73 39.27
N VAL A 659 -13.68 11.54 38.61
CA VAL A 659 -14.97 11.26 39.28
C VAL A 659 -14.99 9.81 39.77
N ALA A 660 -15.00 8.88 38.82
CA ALA A 660 -14.85 7.44 39.03
C ALA A 660 -14.68 6.71 37.69
N PRO A 661 -13.92 5.60 37.65
CA PRO A 661 -13.96 4.67 36.52
C PRO A 661 -15.31 3.94 36.45
N ALA A 662 -15.62 3.33 35.32
CA ALA A 662 -16.80 2.48 35.14
C ALA A 662 -16.83 1.29 36.13
N MET A 663 -17.87 1.18 36.96
CA MET A 663 -17.97 0.22 38.06
C MET A 663 -19.11 -0.80 37.89
N PRO A 664 -18.95 -2.06 38.33
CA PRO A 664 -20.03 -3.04 38.27
C PRO A 664 -21.13 -2.71 39.28
N ARG A 665 -22.38 -3.09 38.94
CA ARG A 665 -23.64 -2.84 39.68
C ARG A 665 -23.62 -3.03 41.21
N ARG A 666 -22.69 -3.83 41.77
CA ARG A 666 -22.59 -4.13 43.23
C ARG A 666 -21.48 -3.35 43.97
N ARG A 667 -20.68 -2.49 43.32
CA ARG A 667 -19.51 -1.88 43.99
C ARG A 667 -19.87 -0.66 44.84
N ARG A 668 -20.30 -0.93 46.08
CA ARG A 668 -20.54 0.09 47.11
C ARG A 668 -19.22 0.77 47.53
N ARG A 669 -18.94 1.98 47.05
CA ARG A 669 -17.78 2.79 47.51
C ARG A 669 -18.03 3.26 48.96
N PRO A 670 -17.12 3.00 49.93
CA PRO A 670 -17.25 3.59 51.26
C PRO A 670 -17.17 5.11 51.14
N GLY A 671 -18.21 5.82 51.61
CA GLY A 671 -18.27 7.28 51.60
C GLY A 671 -19.50 7.89 50.90
N CYS A 672 -20.18 7.17 50.00
CA CYS A 672 -21.40 7.67 49.36
C CYS A 672 -22.64 7.01 50.00
N GLY A 673 -23.19 7.64 51.04
CA GLY A 673 -24.39 7.11 51.71
C GLY A 673 -24.69 7.57 53.14
N ARG A 674 -24.88 8.89 53.35
CA ARG A 674 -25.87 9.51 54.26
C ARG A 674 -25.64 11.02 54.37
N ALA A 675 -26.44 11.81 53.66
CA ALA A 675 -26.53 13.26 53.82
C ALA A 675 -27.97 13.74 53.55
N ALA A 676 -28.90 13.31 54.40
CA ALA A 676 -30.30 13.74 54.35
C ALA A 676 -30.97 13.64 55.73
N SER A 677 -30.49 14.40 56.72
CA SER A 677 -31.26 14.89 57.89
C SER A 677 -30.38 15.61 58.93
N THR A 678 -30.04 16.88 58.70
CA THR A 678 -29.97 17.94 59.73
C THR A 678 -29.66 19.28 59.07
N ALA A 679 -30.37 20.34 59.47
CA ALA A 679 -30.09 21.70 59.02
C ALA A 679 -28.83 22.25 59.72
N GLY A 680 -28.07 23.09 59.02
CA GLY A 680 -26.90 23.78 59.56
C GLY A 680 -25.96 24.23 58.44
N GLY A 681 -25.89 25.54 58.19
CA GLY A 681 -25.10 26.09 57.08
C GLY A 681 -23.59 25.96 57.29
N GLY A 682 -22.89 25.48 56.25
CA GLY A 682 -21.41 25.44 56.23
C GLY A 682 -20.89 24.96 54.87
N ARG A 683 -20.15 25.83 54.15
CA ARG A 683 -19.48 25.45 52.90
C ARG A 683 -18.36 24.43 53.18
N PRO A 684 -18.22 23.34 52.40
CA PRO A 684 -17.03 22.49 52.47
C PRO A 684 -15.84 23.25 51.85
N SER A 685 -14.80 23.51 52.64
CA SER A 685 -13.55 24.07 52.12
C SER A 685 -12.50 22.98 51.96
N TRP A 686 -12.11 22.70 50.71
CA TRP A 686 -11.00 21.79 50.42
C TRP A 686 -9.67 22.49 50.73
N ARG A 687 -9.21 22.39 51.99
CA ARG A 687 -7.95 22.99 52.43
C ARG A 687 -6.73 22.25 51.87
N ARG A 688 -5.91 22.99 51.12
CA ARG A 688 -4.52 22.64 50.76
C ARG A 688 -3.75 22.04 51.95
N ARG A 689 -3.04 20.94 51.73
CA ARG A 689 -1.95 20.48 52.62
C ARG A 689 -0.60 21.04 52.14
N PRO A 690 0.16 21.77 52.97
CA PRO A 690 1.48 22.28 52.57
C PRO A 690 2.56 21.19 52.60
N GLY A 691 3.58 21.35 51.77
CA GLY A 691 4.63 20.34 51.56
C GLY A 691 5.51 20.05 52.79
N ARG A 692 5.89 18.78 52.96
CA ARG A 692 6.83 18.35 53.99
C ARG A 692 8.28 18.71 53.63
N ARG A 693 8.90 19.58 54.42
CA ARG A 693 10.35 19.80 54.42
C ARG A 693 11.09 18.51 54.81
N ARG A 694 12.16 18.15 54.08
CA ARG A 694 13.14 17.14 54.52
C ARG A 694 14.06 17.75 55.60
N PRO A 695 14.34 17.06 56.72
CA PRO A 695 15.44 17.42 57.62
C PRO A 695 16.79 16.93 57.06
N SER A 696 17.89 17.42 57.62
CA SER A 696 19.25 17.12 57.17
C SER A 696 20.14 16.59 58.30
N ARG A 697 21.29 15.99 57.90
CA ARG A 697 22.54 15.70 58.66
C ARG A 697 22.74 14.32 59.33
N ARG A 698 23.75 13.61 58.79
CA ARG A 698 25.04 13.12 59.41
C ARG A 698 25.31 11.60 59.55
N ARG A 699 26.24 11.13 58.68
CA ARG A 699 27.46 10.29 58.91
C ARG A 699 27.38 8.84 59.47
N GLY A 700 27.31 7.86 58.53
CA GLY A 700 28.23 6.69 58.34
C GLY A 700 28.40 5.59 59.42
N PRO A 701 29.22 4.52 59.19
CA PRO A 701 29.98 4.16 57.97
C PRO A 701 30.00 2.63 57.56
N ARG A 702 30.55 2.32 56.35
CA ARG A 702 31.03 0.99 55.83
C ARG A 702 29.95 -0.10 55.57
N ALA A 703 30.07 -1.06 54.64
CA ALA A 703 31.02 -1.41 53.53
C ALA A 703 30.17 -1.91 52.31
N GLY A 704 30.65 -2.23 51.10
CA GLY A 704 31.99 -2.30 50.47
C GLY A 704 31.88 -2.44 48.93
N TYR A 705 33.00 -2.31 48.22
CA TYR A 705 33.18 -2.38 46.74
C TYR A 705 33.69 -3.78 46.29
N PRO A 706 33.66 -4.21 45.00
CA PRO A 706 34.21 -3.58 43.77
C PRO A 706 33.18 -3.45 42.60
N SER A 707 33.20 -2.49 41.66
CA SER A 707 34.22 -2.00 40.69
C SER A 707 34.64 -3.07 39.64
N TRP A 708 34.83 -2.79 38.34
CA TRP A 708 35.62 -1.76 37.64
C TRP A 708 34.98 -1.40 36.26
N SER A 709 34.71 -0.12 35.91
CA SER A 709 35.55 0.84 35.12
C SER A 709 35.78 0.44 33.64
N THR A 710 35.66 1.33 32.64
CA THR A 710 36.52 2.53 32.42
C THR A 710 35.85 3.71 31.69
N GLY A 711 36.43 4.91 31.82
CA GLY A 711 36.37 6.06 30.89
C GLY A 711 37.80 6.61 30.73
N PRO A 712 38.09 7.93 30.54
CA PRO A 712 37.33 9.10 30.08
C PRO A 712 38.17 9.86 28.98
N PRO A 713 38.40 11.22 28.89
CA PRO A 713 37.74 12.43 29.42
C PRO A 713 37.59 13.68 28.47
N GLY A 714 36.78 14.66 28.90
CA GLY A 714 36.96 16.12 28.63
C GLY A 714 36.09 16.74 27.51
N VAL A 715 35.70 18.05 27.52
CA VAL A 715 36.10 19.20 28.37
C VAL A 715 34.95 20.24 28.54
N ARG A 716 34.75 20.67 29.81
CA ARG A 716 34.24 21.94 30.40
C ARG A 716 33.32 22.94 29.65
N CYS A 717 32.32 23.40 30.40
CA CYS A 717 31.46 24.56 30.16
C CYS A 717 32.17 25.94 30.16
N ARG A 718 31.56 26.94 29.52
CA ARG A 718 31.51 28.33 30.01
C ARG A 718 30.22 29.04 29.58
N ALA A 719 29.64 29.83 30.46
CA ALA A 719 28.50 30.72 30.17
C ALA A 719 28.92 32.19 30.34
N ARG A 720 28.32 33.11 29.56
CA ARG A 720 27.84 34.44 30.02
C ARG A 720 27.30 35.35 28.89
N ARG A 721 26.13 35.96 29.19
CA ARG A 721 25.68 37.35 28.90
C ARG A 721 25.26 37.78 27.48
N ARG A 722 24.04 38.36 27.41
CA ARG A 722 23.58 39.38 26.44
C ARG A 722 24.32 40.71 26.63
N PRO A 723 24.26 41.61 25.65
CA PRO A 723 23.48 42.85 25.82
C PRO A 723 22.54 43.20 24.63
N GLU A 724 21.69 44.21 24.79
CA GLU A 724 20.78 44.78 23.76
C GLU A 724 21.34 46.12 23.19
N PRO A 725 20.56 47.07 22.59
CA PRO A 725 20.76 47.49 21.19
C PRO A 725 21.16 48.98 21.03
N PRO A 726 21.30 49.48 19.79
CA PRO A 726 20.36 50.50 19.25
C PRO A 726 20.10 50.30 17.72
N GLY A 727 19.27 51.06 16.97
CA GLY A 727 18.36 52.19 17.21
C GLY A 727 17.88 52.75 15.83
N GLY A 728 16.70 53.41 15.76
CA GLY A 728 16.22 54.12 14.54
C GLY A 728 16.89 55.51 14.34
N PRO A 729 16.48 56.36 13.35
CA PRO A 729 15.09 56.59 12.90
C PRO A 729 14.86 56.87 11.37
N THR A 730 13.66 57.39 11.06
CA THR A 730 12.96 57.71 9.78
C THR A 730 13.34 59.11 9.18
N PRO A 731 12.56 59.83 8.30
CA PRO A 731 11.39 59.54 7.41
C PRO A 731 11.40 60.19 5.98
N GLY A 732 10.34 59.95 5.17
CA GLY A 732 9.84 60.86 4.11
C GLY A 732 9.35 60.15 2.81
N GLY A 733 8.27 60.54 2.10
CA GLY A 733 7.20 61.52 2.36
C GLY A 733 6.60 62.11 1.06
N ARG A 734 5.26 62.27 0.99
CA ARG A 734 4.43 62.91 -0.10
C ARG A 734 4.23 62.09 -1.39
N ALA A 735 3.17 62.27 -2.20
CA ALA A 735 1.79 62.80 -2.03
C ALA A 735 0.98 62.59 -3.34
N GLY A 736 -0.36 62.71 -3.32
CA GLY A 736 -1.16 63.08 -4.51
C GLY A 736 -2.18 62.05 -5.05
N SER A 737 -3.46 62.36 -4.89
CA SER A 737 -4.62 61.85 -5.65
C SER A 737 -5.04 62.93 -6.70
N PRO A 738 -6.20 62.89 -7.43
CA PRO A 738 -7.28 61.89 -7.57
C PRO A 738 -7.78 61.70 -9.05
N THR A 739 -8.98 61.12 -9.22
CA THR A 739 -9.86 61.08 -10.44
C THR A 739 -9.48 60.11 -11.58
N GLY A 740 -10.41 59.49 -12.33
CA GLY A 740 -11.87 59.39 -12.14
C GLY A 740 -12.60 58.70 -13.31
N GLY A 741 -13.75 58.06 -13.03
CA GLY A 741 -14.96 58.06 -13.87
C GLY A 741 -15.07 57.16 -15.12
N GLY A 742 -16.23 56.50 -15.30
CA GLY A 742 -16.61 55.84 -16.57
C GLY A 742 -17.55 54.64 -16.39
N GLY A 743 -18.84 54.80 -16.70
CA GLY A 743 -19.91 53.81 -16.42
C GLY A 743 -20.22 52.78 -17.54
N PRO A 744 -21.32 52.02 -17.41
CA PRO A 744 -21.51 50.72 -18.09
C PRO A 744 -22.62 50.69 -19.18
N ARG A 745 -22.68 49.58 -19.94
CA ARG A 745 -23.78 49.01 -20.79
C ARG A 745 -23.35 47.58 -21.20
N GLY A 746 -24.19 46.58 -21.51
CA GLY A 746 -25.66 46.48 -21.62
C GLY A 746 -26.13 45.00 -21.55
N ARG A 747 -27.44 44.73 -21.70
CA ARG A 747 -28.14 43.46 -21.30
C ARG A 747 -28.56 42.52 -22.49
N PRO A 748 -29.17 41.33 -22.25
CA PRO A 748 -29.15 40.16 -23.18
C PRO A 748 -30.48 39.78 -23.89
N HIS A 749 -30.47 38.68 -24.66
CA HIS A 749 -31.62 37.88 -25.17
C HIS A 749 -31.38 36.36 -24.93
N ARG A 750 -32.31 35.40 -24.65
CA ARG A 750 -33.70 35.03 -25.10
C ARG A 750 -33.73 34.31 -26.47
N ILE A 751 -34.36 33.14 -26.75
CA ILE A 751 -35.27 32.11 -26.11
C ILE A 751 -34.85 30.70 -26.67
N GLY A 752 -34.97 29.50 -26.03
CA GLY A 752 -36.13 28.58 -25.79
C GLY A 752 -36.76 27.95 -27.08
N PRO A 753 -37.54 26.83 -27.05
CA PRO A 753 -37.58 25.63 -26.17
C PRO A 753 -37.87 24.22 -26.85
N LYS A 754 -37.48 23.08 -26.22
CA LYS A 754 -38.12 21.69 -26.21
C LYS A 754 -38.41 20.92 -27.56
N PRO A 755 -38.89 19.62 -27.57
CA PRO A 755 -38.69 18.40 -26.72
C PRO A 755 -38.50 17.05 -27.52
N HIS A 756 -38.59 15.87 -26.85
CA HIS A 756 -38.72 14.46 -27.36
C HIS A 756 -37.44 13.75 -27.89
N THR A 757 -37.23 12.41 -27.84
CA THR A 757 -37.83 11.25 -27.10
C THR A 757 -36.82 10.08 -27.04
N GLU A 758 -37.01 9.15 -26.09
CA GLU A 758 -36.40 7.80 -25.94
C GLU A 758 -36.69 6.85 -27.15
N PRO A 759 -35.97 5.72 -27.34
CA PRO A 759 -35.75 4.63 -26.36
C PRO A 759 -34.30 4.32 -25.96
#